data_AF-A0A2H9U0Q7-F1
#
_entry.id   AF-A0A2H9U0Q7-F1
#
_cell.length_a   1.000
_cell.length_b   1.000
_cell.length_c   1.000
_cell.angle_alpha   90.00
_cell.angle_beta   90.00
_cell.angle_gamma   90.00
#
_symmetry.space_group_name_H-M   'P 1'
#
loop_
_entity.id
_entity.type
_entity.pdbx_description
1 polymer ?
#
loop_
_entity_poly.entity_id
_entity_poly.type
_entity_poly.pdbx_seq_one_letter_code
_entity_poly.pdbx_strand_id
1 'polypeptide(L)'
;MSWNQFDDALLAKIPAERLVRDPDLRLAHGTDASFYRLVPERIVRLDSLEEVRYVLAVCRDLALPCTFRAAGTSLSGQALSDSVLITLTDRWRGHRILDGGDRIALQPGVIGADANRYLAPLGRKIGPDPASINACKLGGIAANNASGMCCGTAHNSYHTLHAMTVLLADGSQLDSSDPASRAAFAAARPDLLAGLATLRAEVLANGALTAKIRHKYRLKNTTGYAINALIDYEDPVDILTHLMIGSEGTLGFIAEVVLKTVPEHPFKASALLVFRDSEQACLATSRLKSAPVAAVELMDGRSLRSVAGKPGLPDFIKTLDLAACALLIEVHGQTEAELEARCAQVMTISDAFSQVASVPFTRDSAGLWAIRKGLFPAVGAVRTTGTTVIIEDVAFPIEQLAEGVAGLQALFDQFAYHEAIIFGHALEGNLHFVFTQGFDEPAQVARYGAFMDAVAELVAVRFGGSLKAEHGTGRNMAPYVELEWGADGMNLMRRIKALFDPAGLLNPGVIINDDPNAHLAHLKPMPASDAIVDACIECGFCEAVCPSRTLSLSPRQRIVLFRELSRRERSGEEASSLAQLFDYQGVETCAATGLCADRCPVGINTGTLIKKLRSDKYRRFTPIARWSADHFATVTRVARTALGLKSIVTKVAGDRPLAGLVNGMRRLSGQRTPAWLPTLPSPSRYRWQQGEGLRGHRSGDGHERAVVYLPSCASRTFGQQAGAPALPEVVQSLLRKAGCRVIIPAGIDGLCCGMPFDSKGMAELAEAKRSELAAALWQASEQGRWPVLLD
;
A
#
# COMPACT_ATOMS: atom_id res chain seq x y z
N MET A 1 -17.62 -29.28 11.79
CA MET A 1 -17.23 -29.42 10.38
C MET A 1 -15.72 -29.52 10.31
N SER A 2 -15.13 -30.53 9.66
CA SER A 2 -13.66 -30.66 9.67
C SER A 2 -13.05 -29.88 8.51
N TRP A 3 -12.10 -28.98 8.78
CA TRP A 3 -11.31 -28.27 7.76
C TRP A 3 -10.65 -29.21 6.72
N ASN A 4 -10.50 -30.49 7.03
CA ASN A 4 -10.09 -31.53 6.08
C ASN A 4 -11.02 -31.63 4.86
N GLN A 5 -12.34 -31.53 5.04
CA GLN A 5 -13.30 -31.57 3.92
C GLN A 5 -13.13 -30.38 2.99
N PHE A 6 -12.88 -29.19 3.55
CA PHE A 6 -12.58 -27.99 2.76
C PHE A 6 -11.26 -28.13 2.01
N ASP A 7 -10.21 -28.62 2.69
CA ASP A 7 -8.89 -28.85 2.09
C ASP A 7 -8.98 -29.86 0.93
N ASP A 8 -9.66 -30.99 1.12
CA ASP A 8 -9.85 -32.02 0.09
C ASP A 8 -10.62 -31.48 -1.13
N ALA A 9 -11.69 -30.71 -0.88
CA ALA A 9 -12.46 -30.08 -1.95
C ALA A 9 -11.61 -29.06 -2.73
N LEU A 10 -10.79 -28.25 -2.06
CA LEU A 10 -9.95 -27.27 -2.74
C LEU A 10 -8.82 -27.92 -3.52
N LEU A 11 -8.15 -28.93 -2.97
CA LEU A 11 -7.01 -29.59 -3.62
C LEU A 11 -7.38 -30.32 -4.92
N ALA A 12 -8.68 -30.53 -5.19
CA ALA A 12 -9.16 -31.04 -6.47
C ALA A 12 -8.94 -30.07 -7.65
N LYS A 13 -8.89 -28.75 -7.39
CA LYS A 13 -8.74 -27.71 -8.44
C LYS A 13 -7.69 -26.65 -8.15
N ILE A 14 -7.36 -26.44 -6.88
CA ILE A 14 -6.41 -25.45 -6.41
C ILE A 14 -5.10 -26.16 -6.04
N PRO A 15 -3.96 -25.78 -6.65
CA PRO A 15 -2.64 -26.29 -6.29
C PRO A 15 -2.35 -26.10 -4.79
N ALA A 16 -1.71 -27.11 -4.18
CA ALA A 16 -1.46 -27.15 -2.74
C ALA A 16 -0.65 -25.96 -2.21
N GLU A 17 0.28 -25.44 -3.02
CA GLU A 17 1.09 -24.26 -2.70
C GLU A 17 0.30 -22.95 -2.59
N ARG A 18 -0.94 -22.93 -3.11
CA ARG A 18 -1.87 -21.79 -3.03
C ARG A 18 -2.88 -21.92 -1.90
N LEU A 19 -2.82 -22.99 -1.11
CA LEU A 19 -3.61 -23.23 0.10
C LEU A 19 -2.71 -23.20 1.34
N VAL A 20 -2.78 -22.12 2.11
CA VAL A 20 -1.99 -21.95 3.34
C VAL A 20 -2.77 -22.52 4.52
N ARG A 21 -2.15 -23.50 5.19
CA ARG A 21 -2.71 -24.24 6.35
C ARG A 21 -1.88 -24.06 7.62
N ASP A 22 -0.58 -23.79 7.45
CA ASP A 22 0.37 -23.61 8.54
C ASP A 22 -0.07 -22.46 9.47
N PRO A 23 -0.19 -22.70 10.79
CA PRO A 23 -0.73 -21.71 11.74
C PRO A 23 0.09 -20.43 11.82
N ASP A 24 1.41 -20.51 11.73
CA ASP A 24 2.28 -19.35 11.82
C ASP A 24 2.23 -18.54 10.51
N LEU A 25 2.17 -19.20 9.34
CA LEU A 25 1.90 -18.48 8.09
C LEU A 25 0.51 -17.84 8.07
N ARG A 26 -0.50 -18.48 8.68
CA ARG A 26 -1.83 -17.89 8.81
C ARG A 26 -1.81 -16.66 9.70
N LEU A 27 -1.09 -16.71 10.82
CA LEU A 27 -0.89 -15.56 11.71
C LEU A 27 -0.26 -14.36 10.96
N ALA A 28 0.71 -14.60 10.09
CA ALA A 28 1.34 -13.54 9.31
C ALA A 28 0.35 -12.75 8.42
N HIS A 29 -0.75 -13.40 8.02
CA HIS A 29 -1.82 -12.80 7.23
C HIS A 29 -2.99 -12.29 8.08
N GLY A 30 -2.96 -12.48 9.41
CA GLY A 30 -4.05 -12.13 10.31
C GLY A 30 -4.14 -10.65 10.68
N THR A 31 -3.31 -9.78 10.09
CA THR A 31 -3.38 -8.32 10.28
C THR A 31 -3.59 -7.61 8.94
N ASP A 32 -4.31 -6.50 8.94
CA ASP A 32 -4.28 -5.46 7.91
C ASP A 32 -3.63 -4.19 8.50
N ALA A 33 -3.93 -2.99 7.98
CA ALA A 33 -3.39 -1.75 8.52
C ALA A 33 -4.13 -1.23 9.76
N SER A 34 -5.23 -1.88 10.15
CA SER A 34 -5.97 -1.56 11.37
C SER A 34 -5.26 -2.07 12.63
N PHE A 35 -5.87 -1.75 13.77
CA PHE A 35 -5.48 -2.27 15.07
C PHE A 35 -6.19 -3.58 15.46
N TYR A 36 -6.83 -4.26 14.51
CA TYR A 36 -7.45 -5.58 14.73
C TYR A 36 -6.56 -6.73 14.23
N ARG A 37 -6.80 -7.93 14.78
CA ARG A 37 -6.20 -9.18 14.31
C ARG A 37 -7.23 -10.31 14.35
N LEU A 38 -7.46 -10.93 13.20
CA LEU A 38 -8.17 -12.21 13.07
C LEU A 38 -7.28 -13.17 12.31
N VAL A 39 -7.01 -14.36 12.88
CA VAL A 39 -6.16 -15.36 12.26
C VAL A 39 -7.04 -16.30 11.44
N PRO A 40 -6.95 -16.29 10.09
CA PRO A 40 -7.81 -17.13 9.27
C PRO A 40 -7.48 -18.60 9.49
N GLU A 41 -8.47 -19.47 9.47
CA GLU A 41 -8.30 -20.92 9.47
C GLU A 41 -7.67 -21.42 8.17
N ARG A 42 -7.99 -20.81 7.03
CA ARG A 42 -7.39 -21.11 5.72
C ARG A 42 -7.16 -19.86 4.89
N ILE A 43 -6.08 -19.85 4.12
CA ILE A 43 -5.83 -18.80 3.12
C ILE A 43 -5.73 -19.45 1.75
N VAL A 44 -6.47 -18.91 0.79
CA VAL A 44 -6.48 -19.40 -0.59
C VAL A 44 -6.04 -18.29 -1.54
N ARG A 45 -5.08 -18.60 -2.42
CA ARG A 45 -4.52 -17.68 -3.41
C ARG A 45 -5.06 -18.01 -4.81
N LEU A 46 -5.88 -17.13 -5.38
CA LEU A 46 -6.63 -17.42 -6.62
C LEU A 46 -6.07 -16.67 -7.84
N ASP A 47 -6.09 -17.35 -8.97
CA ASP A 47 -5.48 -16.92 -10.25
C ASP A 47 -6.50 -16.51 -11.31
N SER A 48 -7.77 -16.91 -11.15
CA SER A 48 -8.80 -16.70 -12.18
C SER A 48 -10.21 -16.63 -11.59
N LEU A 49 -11.14 -16.06 -12.35
CA LEU A 49 -12.52 -15.91 -11.93
C LEU A 49 -13.20 -17.26 -11.68
N GLU A 50 -12.85 -18.29 -12.46
CA GLU A 50 -13.39 -19.64 -12.29
C GLU A 50 -12.94 -20.29 -10.97
N GLU A 51 -11.72 -20.00 -10.51
CA GLU A 51 -11.29 -20.44 -9.19
C GLU A 51 -12.02 -19.70 -8.07
N VAL A 52 -12.31 -18.40 -8.24
CA VAL A 52 -13.15 -17.65 -7.28
C VAL A 52 -14.53 -18.27 -7.21
N ARG A 53 -15.18 -18.53 -8.35
CA ARG A 53 -16.48 -19.20 -8.42
C ARG A 53 -16.46 -20.56 -7.73
N TYR A 54 -15.42 -21.35 -7.97
CA TYR A 54 -15.26 -22.66 -7.33
C TYR A 54 -15.12 -22.56 -5.82
N VAL A 55 -14.25 -21.68 -5.32
CA VAL A 55 -14.03 -21.51 -3.88
C VAL A 55 -15.28 -20.97 -3.18
N LEU A 56 -15.99 -20.02 -3.78
CA LEU A 56 -17.25 -19.52 -3.23
C LEU A 56 -18.32 -20.62 -3.15
N ALA A 57 -18.40 -21.49 -4.17
CA ALA A 57 -19.30 -22.64 -4.13
C ALA A 57 -18.94 -23.59 -2.97
N VAL A 58 -17.65 -23.93 -2.80
CA VAL A 58 -17.19 -24.78 -1.69
C VAL A 58 -17.48 -24.13 -0.32
N CYS A 59 -17.21 -22.83 -0.17
CA CYS A 59 -17.53 -22.10 1.06
C CYS A 59 -19.02 -22.15 1.36
N ARG A 60 -19.89 -21.96 0.36
CA ARG A 60 -21.33 -22.02 0.52
C ARG A 60 -21.82 -23.42 0.88
N ASP A 61 -21.37 -24.45 0.16
CA ASP A 61 -21.77 -25.84 0.39
C ASP A 61 -21.33 -26.32 1.79
N LEU A 62 -20.25 -25.74 2.31
CA LEU A 62 -19.74 -26.01 3.65
C LEU A 62 -20.15 -24.97 4.71
N ALA A 63 -21.01 -24.00 4.37
CA ALA A 63 -21.40 -22.89 5.25
C ALA A 63 -20.22 -22.19 5.96
N LEU A 64 -19.09 -22.03 5.25
CA LEU A 64 -17.88 -21.37 5.76
C LEU A 64 -17.84 -19.90 5.32
N PRO A 65 -17.71 -18.96 6.26
CA PRO A 65 -17.53 -17.56 5.90
C PRO A 65 -16.22 -17.32 5.17
N CYS A 66 -16.20 -16.35 4.26
CA CYS A 66 -15.00 -15.97 3.53
C CYS A 66 -14.88 -14.45 3.34
N THR A 67 -13.63 -13.98 3.29
CA THR A 67 -13.30 -12.55 3.12
C THR A 67 -12.29 -12.39 2.00
N PHE A 68 -12.53 -11.41 1.13
CA PHE A 68 -11.56 -11.04 0.10
C PHE A 68 -10.56 -10.02 0.63
N ARG A 69 -9.27 -10.22 0.34
CA ARG A 69 -8.22 -9.25 0.65
C ARG A 69 -7.42 -8.91 -0.60
N ALA A 70 -7.36 -7.61 -0.90
CA ALA A 70 -6.52 -7.06 -1.95
C ALA A 70 -5.08 -6.78 -1.47
N ALA A 71 -4.84 -5.60 -0.86
CA ALA A 71 -3.54 -5.23 -0.29
C ALA A 71 -3.50 -5.34 1.25
N GLY A 72 -4.66 -5.30 1.90
CA GLY A 72 -4.76 -5.21 3.37
C GLY A 72 -4.20 -3.90 3.92
N THR A 73 -4.46 -2.78 3.23
CA THR A 73 -4.11 -1.41 3.68
C THR A 73 -5.29 -0.68 4.33
N SER A 74 -6.39 -1.38 4.58
CA SER A 74 -7.59 -0.89 5.27
C SER A 74 -7.34 -0.63 6.76
N LEU A 75 -8.06 0.34 7.31
CA LEU A 75 -7.83 0.86 8.67
C LEU A 75 -8.91 0.45 9.69
N SER A 76 -10.04 -0.14 9.25
CA SER A 76 -11.20 -0.45 10.09
C SER A 76 -11.45 -1.96 10.28
N GLY A 77 -10.47 -2.83 9.95
CA GLY A 77 -10.54 -4.28 10.16
C GLY A 77 -11.33 -5.07 9.10
N GLN A 78 -11.66 -4.45 7.97
CA GLN A 78 -12.49 -5.05 6.91
C GLN A 78 -11.78 -6.06 6.00
N ALA A 79 -10.45 -6.14 6.03
CA ALA A 79 -9.69 -7.10 5.23
C ALA A 79 -9.27 -8.33 6.03
N LEU A 80 -9.99 -8.68 7.10
CA LEU A 80 -9.65 -9.71 8.09
C LEU A 80 -10.69 -10.82 8.14
N SER A 81 -10.23 -12.04 8.41
CA SER A 81 -11.06 -13.23 8.55
C SER A 81 -10.45 -14.16 9.60
N ASP A 82 -11.31 -14.78 10.40
CA ASP A 82 -11.01 -15.93 11.26
C ASP A 82 -11.37 -17.26 10.58
N SER A 83 -12.01 -17.22 9.41
CA SER A 83 -12.40 -18.39 8.61
C SER A 83 -11.53 -18.48 7.34
N VAL A 84 -12.11 -18.33 6.15
CA VAL A 84 -11.40 -18.40 4.87
C VAL A 84 -10.98 -16.98 4.43
N LEU A 85 -9.68 -16.76 4.26
CA LEU A 85 -9.14 -15.54 3.66
C LEU A 85 -8.77 -15.79 2.20
N ILE A 86 -9.46 -15.11 1.28
CA ILE A 86 -9.21 -15.19 -0.15
C ILE A 86 -8.28 -14.05 -0.55
N THR A 87 -7.15 -14.40 -1.17
CA THR A 87 -6.18 -13.45 -1.73
C THR A 87 -5.97 -13.73 -3.21
N LEU A 88 -5.51 -12.73 -3.95
CA LEU A 88 -5.26 -12.85 -5.39
C LEU A 88 -3.76 -12.93 -5.67
N THR A 89 -3.40 -13.69 -6.69
CA THR A 89 -2.02 -13.67 -7.21
C THR A 89 -1.77 -12.49 -8.13
N ASP A 90 -0.52 -12.32 -8.55
CA ASP A 90 -0.11 -11.23 -9.43
C ASP A 90 -0.66 -11.37 -10.88
N ARG A 91 -1.42 -12.43 -11.20
CA ARG A 91 -2.12 -12.59 -12.49
C ARG A 91 -3.29 -11.61 -12.66
N TRP A 92 -3.86 -11.11 -11.57
CA TRP A 92 -5.00 -10.18 -11.58
C TRP A 92 -4.61 -8.72 -11.82
N ARG A 93 -3.64 -8.48 -12.69
CA ARG A 93 -3.05 -7.16 -12.96
C ARG A 93 -3.29 -6.68 -14.39
N GLY A 94 -4.25 -7.29 -15.09
CA GLY A 94 -4.71 -6.85 -16.38
C GLY A 94 -5.25 -5.42 -16.34
N HIS A 95 -4.99 -4.66 -17.41
CA HIS A 95 -5.52 -3.32 -17.61
C HIS A 95 -5.73 -3.05 -19.10
N ARG A 96 -6.67 -2.18 -19.44
CA ARG A 96 -6.91 -1.69 -20.80
C ARG A 96 -7.22 -0.20 -20.75
N ILE A 97 -6.49 0.60 -21.53
CA ILE A 97 -6.82 2.01 -21.75
C ILE A 97 -7.87 2.08 -22.85
N LEU A 98 -8.94 2.83 -22.61
CA LEU A 98 -10.10 2.95 -23.48
C LEU A 98 -10.27 4.41 -23.89
N ASP A 99 -10.81 4.63 -25.10
CA ASP A 99 -11.20 5.95 -25.62
C ASP A 99 -10.12 7.03 -25.48
N GLY A 100 -8.90 6.71 -25.90
CA GLY A 100 -7.80 7.67 -25.85
C GLY A 100 -7.35 8.07 -24.44
N GLY A 101 -7.80 7.36 -23.39
CA GLY A 101 -7.44 7.64 -22.00
C GLY A 101 -8.60 8.13 -21.14
N ASP A 102 -9.78 8.39 -21.71
CA ASP A 102 -10.96 8.87 -20.96
C ASP A 102 -11.54 7.82 -20.01
N ARG A 103 -11.26 6.55 -20.30
CA ARG A 103 -11.64 5.42 -19.45
C ARG A 103 -10.47 4.45 -19.31
N ILE A 104 -10.46 3.73 -18.20
CA ILE A 104 -9.50 2.64 -17.98
C ILE A 104 -10.22 1.45 -17.33
N ALA A 105 -10.07 0.27 -17.92
CA ALA A 105 -10.49 -1.00 -17.34
C ALA A 105 -9.32 -1.59 -16.55
N LEU A 106 -9.58 -2.01 -15.31
CA LEU A 106 -8.56 -2.46 -14.37
C LEU A 106 -9.04 -3.69 -13.61
N GLN A 107 -8.18 -4.70 -13.48
CA GLN A 107 -8.41 -5.84 -12.60
C GLN A 107 -8.09 -5.51 -11.13
N PRO A 108 -8.67 -6.23 -10.15
CA PRO A 108 -8.59 -5.90 -8.73
C PRO A 108 -7.18 -5.90 -8.15
N GLY A 109 -6.22 -6.56 -8.80
CA GLY A 109 -4.83 -6.65 -8.36
C GLY A 109 -3.93 -5.48 -8.80
N VAL A 110 -4.40 -4.57 -9.66
CA VAL A 110 -3.63 -3.40 -10.11
C VAL A 110 -3.44 -2.41 -8.95
N ILE A 111 -2.21 -1.94 -8.72
CA ILE A 111 -1.92 -0.90 -7.72
C ILE A 111 -2.35 0.46 -8.28
N GLY A 112 -2.97 1.32 -7.47
CA GLY A 112 -3.47 2.62 -7.94
C GLY A 112 -2.38 3.49 -8.60
N ALA A 113 -1.17 3.53 -8.04
CA ALA A 113 -0.05 4.26 -8.62
C ALA A 113 0.39 3.69 -9.99
N ASP A 114 0.21 2.40 -10.21
CA ASP A 114 0.49 1.78 -11.51
C ASP A 114 -0.57 2.17 -12.53
N ALA A 115 -1.85 2.24 -12.14
CA ALA A 115 -2.91 2.76 -13.01
C ALA A 115 -2.62 4.19 -13.47
N ASN A 116 -2.20 5.07 -12.55
CA ASN A 116 -1.80 6.44 -12.92
C ASN A 116 -0.56 6.48 -13.81
N ARG A 117 0.40 5.58 -13.59
CA ARG A 117 1.58 5.45 -14.48
C ARG A 117 1.21 5.00 -15.88
N TYR A 118 0.17 4.17 -16.05
CA TYR A 118 -0.34 3.79 -17.37
C TYR A 118 -0.99 4.97 -18.10
N LEU A 119 -1.66 5.86 -17.36
CA LEU A 119 -2.39 7.03 -17.89
C LEU A 119 -1.53 8.28 -18.07
N ALA A 120 -0.38 8.37 -17.39
CA ALA A 120 0.49 9.55 -17.40
C ALA A 120 0.88 10.05 -18.81
N PRO A 121 1.20 9.17 -19.80
CA PRO A 121 1.50 9.63 -21.16
C PRO A 121 0.34 10.34 -21.87
N LEU A 122 -0.89 10.19 -21.37
CA LEU A 122 -2.12 10.75 -21.92
C LEU A 122 -2.59 11.99 -21.15
N GLY A 123 -1.84 12.45 -20.14
CA GLY A 123 -2.26 13.57 -19.29
C GLY A 123 -3.52 13.25 -18.46
N ARG A 124 -3.72 11.97 -18.13
CA ARG A 124 -4.88 11.47 -17.37
C ARG A 124 -4.43 10.76 -16.10
N LYS A 125 -5.35 10.60 -15.15
CA LYS A 125 -5.21 9.76 -13.95
C LYS A 125 -6.57 9.18 -13.54
N ILE A 126 -6.57 8.16 -12.69
CA ILE A 126 -7.83 7.71 -12.05
C ILE A 126 -8.32 8.80 -11.09
N GLY A 127 -9.64 8.89 -10.89
CA GLY A 127 -10.21 9.83 -9.91
C GLY A 127 -9.81 9.50 -8.47
N PRO A 128 -10.00 8.27 -7.96
CA PRO A 128 -9.61 7.91 -6.60
C PRO A 128 -8.11 8.09 -6.33
N ASP A 129 -7.75 8.93 -5.36
CA ASP A 129 -6.36 9.26 -5.01
C ASP A 129 -6.01 9.03 -3.52
N PRO A 130 -6.26 7.82 -2.96
CA PRO A 130 -6.07 7.58 -1.53
C PRO A 130 -4.61 7.74 -1.11
N ALA A 131 -4.36 8.10 0.16
CA ALA A 131 -2.99 8.26 0.67
C ALA A 131 -2.11 6.99 0.49
N SER A 132 -2.74 5.81 0.48
CA SER A 132 -2.09 4.52 0.24
C SER A 132 -1.92 4.16 -1.24
N ILE A 133 -2.13 5.07 -2.21
CA ILE A 133 -2.17 4.77 -3.67
C ILE A 133 -0.94 4.01 -4.20
N ASN A 134 0.21 4.17 -3.54
CA ASN A 134 1.46 3.46 -3.84
C ASN A 134 1.45 1.97 -3.44
N ALA A 135 0.43 1.50 -2.74
CA ALA A 135 0.32 0.14 -2.20
C ALA A 135 -1.08 -0.47 -2.34
N CYS A 136 -2.14 0.32 -2.14
CA CYS A 136 -3.51 -0.18 -2.27
C CYS A 136 -3.80 -0.58 -3.71
N LYS A 137 -4.64 -1.62 -3.86
CA LYS A 137 -5.01 -2.19 -5.15
C LYS A 137 -6.46 -1.85 -5.48
N LEU A 138 -6.80 -1.82 -6.77
CA LEU A 138 -8.09 -1.41 -7.28
C LEU A 138 -9.27 -2.09 -6.59
N GLY A 139 -9.21 -3.40 -6.34
CA GLY A 139 -10.31 -4.11 -5.68
C GLY A 139 -10.64 -3.50 -4.30
N GLY A 140 -9.61 -3.10 -3.55
CA GLY A 140 -9.78 -2.37 -2.29
C GLY A 140 -10.21 -0.92 -2.48
N ILE A 141 -9.67 -0.22 -3.48
CA ILE A 141 -10.07 1.17 -3.82
C ILE A 141 -11.58 1.24 -4.07
N ALA A 142 -12.11 0.37 -4.94
CA ALA A 142 -13.52 0.29 -5.25
C ALA A 142 -14.36 -0.18 -4.04
N ALA A 143 -13.97 -1.27 -3.39
CA ALA A 143 -14.74 -1.84 -2.28
C ALA A 143 -14.81 -0.94 -1.04
N ASN A 144 -13.94 0.06 -0.89
CA ASN A 144 -13.99 1.03 0.21
C ASN A 144 -14.52 2.41 -0.23
N ASN A 145 -14.99 2.54 -1.48
CA ASN A 145 -15.33 3.82 -2.10
C ASN A 145 -14.23 4.88 -1.90
N ALA A 146 -12.97 4.48 -2.10
CA ALA A 146 -11.85 5.36 -1.79
C ALA A 146 -11.93 6.66 -2.62
N SER A 147 -11.56 7.75 -1.96
CA SER A 147 -11.32 9.07 -2.52
C SER A 147 -9.89 9.51 -2.16
N GLY A 148 -9.67 10.81 -1.98
CA GLY A 148 -8.42 11.35 -1.45
C GLY A 148 -8.40 12.88 -1.52
N MET A 149 -7.17 13.41 -1.60
CA MET A 149 -6.84 14.82 -1.36
C MET A 149 -7.43 15.78 -2.39
N CYS A 150 -7.35 15.45 -3.68
CA CYS A 150 -7.70 16.39 -4.75
C CYS A 150 -9.04 16.06 -5.43
N CYS A 151 -9.58 14.87 -5.16
CA CYS A 151 -10.69 14.31 -5.93
C CYS A 151 -12.04 14.35 -5.17
N GLY A 152 -12.00 14.61 -3.87
CA GLY A 152 -13.18 14.92 -3.06
C GLY A 152 -14.27 13.85 -3.17
N THR A 153 -15.54 14.28 -3.09
CA THR A 153 -16.68 13.42 -3.42
C THR A 153 -16.91 13.33 -4.93
N ALA A 154 -16.63 14.38 -5.70
CA ALA A 154 -16.96 14.46 -7.13
C ALA A 154 -16.25 13.40 -8.00
N HIS A 155 -15.07 12.94 -7.59
CA HIS A 155 -14.25 12.00 -8.35
C HIS A 155 -13.82 10.77 -7.53
N ASN A 156 -14.61 10.41 -6.51
CA ASN A 156 -14.42 9.15 -5.79
C ASN A 156 -14.76 7.93 -6.68
N SER A 157 -14.60 6.72 -6.14
CA SER A 157 -14.83 5.49 -6.88
C SER A 157 -16.28 5.36 -7.37
N TYR A 158 -17.25 5.81 -6.57
CA TYR A 158 -18.67 5.78 -6.91
C TYR A 158 -19.00 6.64 -8.13
N HIS A 159 -18.56 7.89 -8.15
CA HIS A 159 -18.89 8.82 -9.23
C HIS A 159 -18.07 8.61 -10.51
N THR A 160 -16.90 7.97 -10.39
CA THR A 160 -16.05 7.64 -11.54
C THR A 160 -16.35 6.26 -12.11
N LEU A 161 -17.19 5.45 -11.46
CA LEU A 161 -17.60 4.16 -11.98
C LEU A 161 -18.27 4.31 -13.35
N HIS A 162 -17.81 3.53 -14.31
CA HIS A 162 -18.45 3.40 -15.62
C HIS A 162 -19.08 2.02 -15.80
N ALA A 163 -18.35 0.97 -15.45
CA ALA A 163 -18.83 -0.41 -15.51
C ALA A 163 -18.06 -1.30 -14.52
N MET A 164 -18.64 -2.45 -14.20
CA MET A 164 -18.04 -3.42 -13.29
C MET A 164 -18.33 -4.85 -13.75
N THR A 165 -17.36 -5.73 -13.59
CA THR A 165 -17.58 -7.18 -13.63
C THR A 165 -17.56 -7.72 -12.21
N VAL A 166 -18.63 -8.40 -11.80
CA VAL A 166 -18.79 -8.96 -10.45
C VAL A 166 -19.19 -10.43 -10.49
N LEU A 167 -18.86 -11.12 -9.39
CA LEU A 167 -19.30 -12.47 -9.09
C LEU A 167 -19.93 -12.49 -7.70
N LEU A 168 -21.20 -12.90 -7.61
CA LEU A 168 -21.96 -12.92 -6.36
C LEU A 168 -21.77 -14.24 -5.59
N ALA A 169 -22.26 -14.29 -4.35
CA ALA A 169 -22.11 -15.44 -3.44
C ALA A 169 -22.67 -16.77 -3.98
N ASP A 170 -23.72 -16.70 -4.77
CA ASP A 170 -24.33 -17.86 -5.44
C ASP A 170 -23.53 -18.34 -6.66
N GLY A 171 -22.55 -17.57 -7.11
CA GLY A 171 -21.76 -17.81 -8.31
C GLY A 171 -22.36 -17.21 -9.57
N SER A 172 -23.42 -16.40 -9.50
CA SER A 172 -23.89 -15.60 -10.63
C SER A 172 -22.88 -14.51 -10.99
N GLN A 173 -22.67 -14.28 -12.28
CA GLN A 173 -21.72 -13.30 -12.80
C GLN A 173 -22.44 -12.24 -13.62
N LEU A 174 -22.02 -10.99 -13.45
CA LEU A 174 -22.50 -9.86 -14.22
C LEU A 174 -21.29 -9.07 -14.75
N ASP A 175 -21.24 -8.85 -16.06
CA ASP A 175 -20.47 -7.77 -16.67
C ASP A 175 -21.44 -6.67 -17.08
N SER A 176 -21.41 -5.54 -16.38
CA SER A 176 -22.36 -4.45 -16.60
C SER A 176 -22.11 -3.69 -17.92
N SER A 177 -20.96 -3.90 -18.57
CA SER A 177 -20.62 -3.28 -19.86
C SER A 177 -21.11 -4.11 -21.06
N ASP A 178 -21.44 -5.39 -20.86
CA ASP A 178 -21.90 -6.30 -21.91
C ASP A 178 -23.43 -6.47 -21.85
N PRO A 179 -24.19 -5.98 -22.85
CA PRO A 179 -25.64 -6.15 -22.90
C PRO A 179 -26.11 -7.61 -22.85
N ALA A 180 -25.34 -8.54 -23.42
CA ALA A 180 -25.68 -9.97 -23.38
C ALA A 180 -25.52 -10.52 -21.95
N SER A 181 -24.45 -10.12 -21.26
CA SER A 181 -24.26 -10.46 -19.84
C SER A 181 -25.37 -9.88 -18.97
N ARG A 182 -25.78 -8.61 -19.17
CA ARG A 182 -26.91 -7.99 -18.44
C ARG A 182 -28.20 -8.79 -18.63
N ALA A 183 -28.53 -9.14 -19.88
CA ALA A 183 -29.74 -9.91 -20.19
C ALA A 183 -29.71 -11.32 -19.56
N ALA A 184 -28.58 -12.03 -19.66
CA ALA A 184 -28.41 -13.34 -19.05
C ALA A 184 -28.49 -13.26 -17.51
N PHE A 185 -27.90 -12.24 -16.90
CA PHE A 185 -27.97 -12.02 -15.46
C PHE A 185 -29.40 -11.71 -14.99
N ALA A 186 -30.13 -10.87 -15.73
CA ALA A 186 -31.53 -10.57 -15.42
C ALA A 186 -32.44 -11.80 -15.50
N ALA A 187 -32.18 -12.71 -16.45
CA ALA A 187 -32.89 -13.98 -16.55
C ALA A 187 -32.50 -14.96 -15.41
N ALA A 188 -31.24 -14.94 -14.98
CA ALA A 188 -30.73 -15.84 -13.94
C ALA A 188 -31.10 -15.37 -12.51
N ARG A 189 -31.16 -14.06 -12.26
CA ARG A 189 -31.41 -13.45 -10.95
C ARG A 189 -32.52 -12.38 -10.97
N PRO A 190 -33.74 -12.73 -11.45
CA PRO A 190 -34.87 -11.81 -11.45
C PRO A 190 -35.27 -11.41 -10.02
N ASP A 191 -35.06 -12.28 -9.05
CA ASP A 191 -35.29 -12.07 -7.62
C ASP A 191 -34.48 -10.90 -7.07
N LEU A 192 -33.18 -10.83 -7.39
CA LEU A 192 -32.28 -9.78 -6.92
C LEU A 192 -32.66 -8.43 -7.52
N LEU A 193 -32.89 -8.39 -8.84
CA LEU A 193 -33.21 -7.14 -9.54
C LEU A 193 -34.58 -6.60 -9.12
N ALA A 194 -35.59 -7.48 -8.96
CA ALA A 194 -36.90 -7.09 -8.44
C ALA A 194 -36.83 -6.63 -6.97
N GLY A 195 -36.01 -7.29 -6.15
CA GLY A 195 -35.73 -6.89 -4.78
C GLY A 195 -35.13 -5.48 -4.70
N LEU A 196 -34.12 -5.19 -5.52
CA LEU A 196 -33.52 -3.85 -5.61
C LEU A 196 -34.51 -2.80 -6.09
N ALA A 197 -35.32 -3.11 -7.11
CA ALA A 197 -36.39 -2.21 -7.59
C ALA A 197 -37.43 -1.92 -6.49
N THR A 198 -37.76 -2.92 -5.67
CA THR A 198 -38.69 -2.77 -4.54
C THR A 198 -38.09 -1.88 -3.46
N LEU A 199 -36.84 -2.13 -3.04
CA LEU A 199 -36.14 -1.29 -2.07
C LEU A 199 -36.05 0.17 -2.54
N ARG A 200 -35.78 0.36 -3.83
CA ARG A 200 -35.76 1.68 -4.47
C ARG A 200 -37.10 2.40 -4.34
N ALA A 201 -38.19 1.72 -4.70
CA ALA A 201 -39.54 2.28 -4.61
C ALA A 201 -39.91 2.67 -3.17
N GLU A 202 -39.57 1.83 -2.20
CA GLU A 202 -39.79 2.11 -0.78
C GLU A 202 -38.98 3.31 -0.27
N VAL A 203 -37.70 3.42 -0.66
CA VAL A 203 -36.86 4.58 -0.30
C VAL A 203 -37.48 5.86 -0.83
N LEU A 204 -37.89 5.88 -2.10
CA LEU A 204 -38.50 7.08 -2.70
C LEU A 204 -39.87 7.42 -2.11
N ALA A 205 -40.63 6.42 -1.64
CA ALA A 205 -41.88 6.64 -0.93
C ALA A 205 -41.65 7.18 0.50
N ASN A 206 -40.50 6.90 1.11
CA ASN A 206 -40.11 7.42 2.42
C ASN A 206 -39.34 8.76 2.26
N GLY A 207 -40.08 9.87 2.28
CA GLY A 207 -39.51 11.21 2.14
C GLY A 207 -38.46 11.58 3.20
N ALA A 208 -38.62 11.09 4.45
CA ALA A 208 -37.68 11.35 5.53
C ALA A 208 -36.34 10.62 5.31
N LEU A 209 -36.39 9.33 4.97
CA LEU A 209 -35.19 8.55 4.65
C LEU A 209 -34.50 9.09 3.40
N THR A 210 -35.24 9.41 2.34
CA THR A 210 -34.71 10.03 1.11
C THR A 210 -33.97 11.34 1.42
N ALA A 211 -34.56 12.22 2.23
CA ALA A 211 -33.92 13.48 2.63
C ALA A 211 -32.65 13.24 3.45
N LYS A 212 -32.67 12.26 4.36
CA LYS A 212 -31.50 11.86 5.16
C LYS A 212 -30.37 11.33 4.29
N ILE A 213 -30.64 10.41 3.37
CA ILE A 213 -29.65 9.87 2.41
C ILE A 213 -29.04 11.02 1.60
N ARG A 214 -29.86 11.89 1.00
CA ARG A 214 -29.35 13.06 0.25
C ARG A 214 -28.50 13.98 1.12
N HIS A 215 -28.89 14.23 2.37
CA HIS A 215 -28.10 15.06 3.27
C HIS A 215 -26.73 14.43 3.56
N LYS A 216 -26.71 13.13 3.89
CA LYS A 216 -25.52 12.41 4.32
C LYS A 216 -24.50 12.21 3.20
N TYR A 217 -24.93 11.99 1.96
CA TYR A 217 -24.02 11.87 0.80
C TYR A 217 -23.64 13.21 0.15
N ARG A 218 -24.10 14.36 0.68
CA ARG A 218 -23.45 15.65 0.39
C ARG A 218 -22.09 15.75 1.09
N LEU A 219 -21.94 15.07 2.22
CA LEU A 219 -20.68 14.90 2.92
C LEU A 219 -19.94 13.68 2.34
N LYS A 220 -18.63 13.58 2.61
CA LYS A 220 -17.94 12.30 2.46
C LYS A 220 -18.56 11.31 3.45
N ASN A 221 -19.07 10.18 2.95
CA ASN A 221 -19.71 9.16 3.78
C ASN A 221 -19.43 7.76 3.24
N THR A 222 -18.85 6.92 4.09
CA THR A 222 -18.64 5.48 3.89
C THR A 222 -19.10 4.65 5.08
N THR A 223 -19.95 5.21 5.96
CA THR A 223 -20.65 4.48 7.03
C THR A 223 -21.84 3.74 6.42
N GLY A 224 -21.83 2.42 6.42
CA GLY A 224 -22.85 1.58 5.78
C GLY A 224 -22.66 1.37 4.28
N TYR A 225 -23.65 0.76 3.64
CA TYR A 225 -23.68 0.62 2.18
C TYR A 225 -23.96 1.95 1.48
N ALA A 226 -23.52 2.10 0.23
CA ALA A 226 -23.81 3.22 -0.65
C ALA A 226 -25.30 3.30 -1.06
N ILE A 227 -26.19 3.50 -0.07
CA ILE A 227 -27.65 3.47 -0.25
C ILE A 227 -28.18 4.66 -1.07
N ASN A 228 -27.36 5.67 -1.36
CA ASN A 228 -27.66 6.67 -2.39
C ASN A 228 -27.82 6.06 -3.79
N ALA A 229 -27.27 4.87 -4.05
CA ALA A 229 -27.50 4.15 -5.30
C ALA A 229 -29.01 3.95 -5.58
N LEU A 230 -29.83 3.78 -4.55
CA LEU A 230 -31.29 3.63 -4.64
C LEU A 230 -32.04 4.93 -4.99
N ILE A 231 -31.33 6.07 -4.95
CA ILE A 231 -31.89 7.37 -5.35
C ILE A 231 -31.32 7.79 -6.70
N ASP A 232 -30.01 7.61 -6.88
CA ASP A 232 -29.25 8.11 -8.01
C ASP A 232 -29.51 7.32 -9.31
N TYR A 233 -29.92 6.05 -9.21
CA TYR A 233 -30.09 5.16 -10.35
C TYR A 233 -31.49 4.55 -10.41
N GLU A 234 -31.97 4.32 -11.64
CA GLU A 234 -33.26 3.67 -11.92
C GLU A 234 -33.11 2.20 -12.28
N ASP A 235 -32.11 1.84 -13.11
CA ASP A 235 -31.85 0.46 -13.50
C ASP A 235 -31.29 -0.35 -12.31
N PRO A 236 -31.94 -1.45 -11.90
CA PRO A 236 -31.44 -2.33 -10.84
C PRO A 236 -30.01 -2.84 -11.03
N VAL A 237 -29.53 -3.01 -12.26
CA VAL A 237 -28.14 -3.40 -12.55
C VAL A 237 -27.17 -2.26 -12.19
N ASP A 238 -27.55 -1.01 -12.47
CA ASP A 238 -26.73 0.14 -12.14
C ASP A 238 -26.75 0.40 -10.62
N ILE A 239 -27.90 0.22 -9.96
CA ILE A 239 -28.00 0.19 -8.49
C ILE A 239 -27.05 -0.87 -7.91
N LEU A 240 -27.09 -2.09 -8.43
CA LEU A 240 -26.25 -3.21 -7.98
C LEU A 240 -24.76 -2.84 -8.07
N THR A 241 -24.29 -2.38 -9.23
CA THR A 241 -22.87 -2.04 -9.42
C THR A 241 -22.40 -0.91 -8.52
N HIS A 242 -23.29 0.03 -8.19
CA HIS A 242 -22.97 1.14 -7.29
C HIS A 242 -23.07 0.76 -5.80
N LEU A 243 -23.92 -0.19 -5.42
CA LEU A 243 -23.91 -0.80 -4.08
C LEU A 243 -22.62 -1.61 -3.83
N MET A 244 -22.00 -2.17 -4.88
CA MET A 244 -20.72 -2.85 -4.78
C MET A 244 -19.56 -1.91 -4.41
N ILE A 245 -19.66 -0.62 -4.77
CA ILE A 245 -18.71 0.41 -4.35
C ILE A 245 -18.94 0.75 -2.87
N GLY A 246 -17.91 0.61 -2.04
CA GLY A 246 -18.06 0.77 -0.58
C GLY A 246 -18.69 -0.45 0.12
N SER A 247 -18.89 -1.58 -0.58
CA SER A 247 -19.46 -2.80 0.02
C SER A 247 -18.53 -3.57 0.95
N GLU A 248 -17.24 -3.22 0.95
CA GLU A 248 -16.18 -3.86 1.74
C GLU A 248 -16.11 -5.39 1.54
N GLY A 249 -16.49 -5.87 0.34
CA GLY A 249 -16.48 -7.29 -0.02
C GLY A 249 -17.61 -8.11 0.58
N THR A 250 -18.60 -7.47 1.21
CA THR A 250 -19.74 -8.14 1.85
C THR A 250 -20.85 -8.51 0.87
N LEU A 251 -20.85 -7.96 -0.36
CA LEU A 251 -21.90 -8.18 -1.36
C LEU A 251 -21.44 -9.04 -2.55
N GLY A 252 -20.13 -9.23 -2.75
CA GLY A 252 -19.59 -10.06 -3.82
C GLY A 252 -18.12 -9.79 -4.12
N PHE A 253 -17.60 -10.51 -5.11
CA PHE A 253 -16.25 -10.34 -5.63
C PHE A 253 -16.23 -9.39 -6.83
N ILE A 254 -15.33 -8.39 -6.80
CA ILE A 254 -15.10 -7.45 -7.90
C ILE A 254 -13.97 -7.98 -8.79
N ALA A 255 -14.30 -8.37 -10.04
CA ALA A 255 -13.36 -8.98 -10.98
C ALA A 255 -12.71 -7.99 -11.95
N GLU A 256 -13.41 -6.91 -12.30
CA GLU A 256 -12.90 -5.80 -13.11
C GLU A 256 -13.71 -4.53 -12.80
N VAL A 257 -13.05 -3.36 -12.82
CA VAL A 257 -13.70 -2.06 -12.73
C VAL A 257 -13.25 -1.20 -13.91
N VAL A 258 -14.21 -0.57 -14.58
CA VAL A 258 -13.96 0.46 -15.58
C VAL A 258 -14.25 1.82 -14.96
N LEU A 259 -13.22 2.67 -14.89
CA LEU A 259 -13.31 4.01 -14.32
C LEU A 259 -13.22 5.07 -15.43
N LYS A 260 -14.02 6.13 -15.29
CA LYS A 260 -13.79 7.41 -15.97
C LYS A 260 -12.55 8.06 -15.37
N THR A 261 -11.63 8.51 -16.21
CA THR A 261 -10.40 9.17 -15.79
C THR A 261 -10.62 10.68 -15.67
N VAL A 262 -9.73 11.34 -14.93
CA VAL A 262 -9.73 12.79 -14.76
C VAL A 262 -8.46 13.39 -15.36
N PRO A 263 -8.48 14.66 -15.80
CA PRO A 263 -7.27 15.35 -16.27
C PRO A 263 -6.19 15.39 -15.17
N GLU A 264 -4.94 15.21 -15.58
CA GLU A 264 -3.77 15.49 -14.74
C GLU A 264 -3.10 16.77 -15.25
N HIS A 265 -3.31 17.87 -14.50
CA HIS A 265 -2.79 19.17 -14.88
C HIS A 265 -1.25 19.24 -14.74
N PRO A 266 -0.54 19.76 -15.75
CA PRO A 266 0.92 19.81 -15.76
C PRO A 266 1.50 20.86 -14.80
N PHE A 267 0.76 21.92 -14.49
CA PHE A 267 1.23 22.99 -13.62
C PHE A 267 0.47 22.99 -12.29
N LYS A 268 1.23 23.00 -11.19
CA LYS A 268 0.71 23.02 -9.82
C LYS A 268 1.51 23.99 -8.98
N ALA A 269 0.83 24.64 -8.03
CA ALA A 269 1.47 25.46 -7.01
C ALA A 269 0.80 25.21 -5.66
N SER A 270 1.57 25.28 -4.58
CA SER A 270 1.02 25.16 -3.22
C SER A 270 1.50 26.30 -2.31
N ALA A 271 0.64 26.70 -1.37
CA ALA A 271 0.91 27.69 -0.34
C ALA A 271 0.58 27.11 1.03
N LEU A 272 1.27 27.57 2.08
CA LEU A 272 0.96 27.23 3.47
C LEU A 272 0.56 28.52 4.18
N LEU A 273 -0.69 28.65 4.58
CA LEU A 273 -1.20 29.81 5.32
C LEU A 273 -1.45 29.40 6.77
N VAL A 274 -0.92 30.14 7.74
CA VAL A 274 -1.10 29.86 9.16
C VAL A 274 -1.97 30.95 9.77
N PHE A 275 -3.05 30.52 10.40
CA PHE A 275 -4.03 31.36 11.07
C PHE A 275 -3.83 31.32 12.57
N ARG A 276 -4.33 32.34 13.25
CA ARG A 276 -4.27 32.44 14.72
C ARG A 276 -4.92 31.25 15.42
N ASP A 277 -6.02 30.76 14.88
CA ASP A 277 -6.84 29.69 15.46
C ASP A 277 -7.57 28.86 14.39
N SER A 278 -8.17 27.74 14.80
CA SER A 278 -8.96 26.86 13.93
C SER A 278 -10.22 27.53 13.39
N GLU A 279 -10.81 28.48 14.11
CA GLU A 279 -11.99 29.23 13.68
C GLU A 279 -11.68 30.05 12.42
N GLN A 280 -10.61 30.85 12.46
CA GLN A 280 -10.17 31.64 11.31
C GLN A 280 -9.82 30.77 10.10
N ALA A 281 -9.14 29.64 10.33
CA ALA A 281 -8.81 28.70 9.26
C ALA A 281 -10.09 28.11 8.61
N CYS A 282 -11.06 27.67 9.40
CA CYS A 282 -12.31 27.09 8.88
C CYS A 282 -13.19 28.11 8.15
N LEU A 283 -13.23 29.36 8.63
CA LEU A 283 -13.92 30.45 7.94
C LEU A 283 -13.27 30.74 6.58
N ALA A 284 -11.93 30.74 6.52
CA ALA A 284 -11.19 30.87 5.27
C ALA A 284 -11.51 29.70 4.31
N THR A 285 -11.49 28.46 4.80
CA THR A 285 -11.87 27.27 4.02
C THR A 285 -13.27 27.41 3.40
N SER A 286 -14.24 27.88 4.17
CA SER A 286 -15.62 28.07 3.69
C SER A 286 -15.70 29.04 2.51
N ARG A 287 -14.89 30.11 2.50
CA ARG A 287 -14.79 31.03 1.36
C ARG A 287 -14.01 30.44 0.19
N LEU A 288 -12.97 29.66 0.48
CA LEU A 288 -12.15 28.99 -0.53
C LEU A 288 -12.88 27.88 -1.28
N LYS A 289 -13.97 27.33 -0.75
CA LYS A 289 -14.79 26.31 -1.43
C LYS A 289 -15.32 26.75 -2.80
N SER A 290 -15.58 28.05 -2.98
CA SER A 290 -15.96 28.63 -4.28
C SER A 290 -14.78 29.13 -5.12
N ALA A 291 -13.55 29.01 -4.63
CA ALA A 291 -12.33 29.44 -5.30
C ALA A 291 -11.76 28.33 -6.19
N PRO A 292 -10.86 28.63 -7.14
CA PRO A 292 -10.25 27.64 -8.02
C PRO A 292 -9.12 26.85 -7.32
N VAL A 293 -9.42 26.26 -6.15
CA VAL A 293 -8.51 25.39 -5.40
C VAL A 293 -8.68 23.94 -5.83
N ALA A 294 -7.58 23.19 -5.89
CA ALA A 294 -7.59 21.75 -6.12
C ALA A 294 -7.61 20.96 -4.81
N ALA A 295 -7.01 21.50 -3.75
CA ALA A 295 -7.04 20.93 -2.40
C ALA A 295 -6.86 22.03 -1.34
N VAL A 296 -7.47 21.84 -0.16
CA VAL A 296 -7.21 22.62 1.05
C VAL A 296 -7.11 21.65 2.23
N GLU A 297 -5.90 21.46 2.74
CA GLU A 297 -5.63 20.60 3.90
C GLU A 297 -5.51 21.42 5.17
N LEU A 298 -6.34 21.14 6.16
CA LEU A 298 -6.25 21.73 7.50
C LEU A 298 -5.26 20.93 8.36
N MET A 299 -4.50 21.63 9.21
CA MET A 299 -3.58 21.04 10.19
C MET A 299 -3.62 21.86 11.48
N ASP A 300 -3.95 21.24 12.60
CA ASP A 300 -3.99 21.91 13.90
C ASP A 300 -2.58 22.17 14.49
N GLY A 301 -2.52 22.96 15.57
CA GLY A 301 -1.24 23.33 16.18
C GLY A 301 -0.45 22.13 16.71
N ARG A 302 -1.13 21.10 17.21
CA ARG A 302 -0.50 19.82 17.62
C ARG A 302 0.10 19.09 16.42
N SER A 303 -0.59 19.05 15.27
CA SER A 303 -0.05 18.54 14.00
C SER A 303 1.23 19.26 13.61
N LEU A 304 1.20 20.60 13.58
CA LEU A 304 2.35 21.43 13.19
C LEU A 304 3.54 21.22 14.15
N ARG A 305 3.27 21.13 15.45
CA ARG A 305 4.27 20.83 16.47
C ARG A 305 4.92 19.46 16.27
N SER A 306 4.15 18.43 15.88
CA SER A 306 4.65 17.06 15.69
C SER A 306 5.71 16.92 14.60
N VAL A 307 5.73 17.84 13.65
CA VAL A 307 6.70 17.86 12.54
C VAL A 307 7.72 18.98 12.66
N ALA A 308 7.62 19.83 13.69
CA ALA A 308 8.54 20.94 13.91
C ALA A 308 10.01 20.46 13.94
N GLY A 309 10.87 21.14 13.18
CA GLY A 309 12.30 20.81 13.10
C GLY A 309 12.70 19.74 12.09
N LYS A 310 11.76 19.13 11.35
CA LYS A 310 12.11 18.29 10.20
C LYS A 310 12.79 19.14 9.10
N PRO A 311 13.77 18.58 8.36
CA PRO A 311 14.43 19.29 7.26
C PRO A 311 13.43 19.78 6.21
N GLY A 312 13.65 20.99 5.69
CA GLY A 312 12.81 21.59 4.64
C GLY A 312 11.53 22.27 5.14
N LEU A 313 11.30 22.34 6.45
CA LEU A 313 10.16 23.03 7.03
C LEU A 313 10.47 24.48 7.42
N PRO A 314 9.52 25.42 7.28
CA PRO A 314 9.69 26.79 7.73
C PRO A 314 10.00 26.90 9.23
N ASP A 315 10.98 27.74 9.58
CA ASP A 315 11.44 27.86 10.97
C ASP A 315 10.36 28.39 11.92
N PHE A 316 9.43 29.22 11.42
CA PHE A 316 8.33 29.76 12.23
C PHE A 316 7.44 28.68 12.85
N ILE A 317 7.38 27.46 12.27
CA ILE A 317 6.56 26.35 12.80
C ILE A 317 6.96 26.01 14.24
N LYS A 318 8.25 26.14 14.58
CA LYS A 318 8.77 25.83 15.92
C LYS A 318 8.22 26.77 17.00
N THR A 319 7.84 28.00 16.62
CA THR A 319 7.43 29.07 17.53
C THR A 319 5.92 29.32 17.52
N LEU A 320 5.14 28.55 16.75
CA LEU A 320 3.68 28.69 16.72
C LEU A 320 3.04 28.25 18.04
N ASP A 321 1.98 28.97 18.44
CA ASP A 321 1.06 28.55 19.49
C ASP A 321 0.33 27.25 19.08
N LEU A 322 -0.04 26.43 20.05
CA LEU A 322 -0.90 25.25 19.81
C LEU A 322 -2.30 25.63 19.36
N ALA A 323 -2.75 26.86 19.64
CA ALA A 323 -4.00 27.38 19.07
C ALA A 323 -3.92 27.55 17.55
N ALA A 324 -2.72 27.81 16.99
CA ALA A 324 -2.55 28.08 15.57
C ALA A 324 -3.04 26.94 14.70
N CYS A 325 -3.59 27.28 13.53
CA CYS A 325 -4.10 26.30 12.57
C CYS A 325 -3.62 26.67 11.17
N ALA A 326 -3.14 25.71 10.40
CA ALA A 326 -2.63 25.94 9.06
C ALA A 326 -3.54 25.34 7.98
N LEU A 327 -3.60 26.03 6.84
CA LEU A 327 -4.14 25.53 5.59
C LEU A 327 -3.00 25.34 4.59
N LEU A 328 -2.81 24.12 4.10
CA LEU A 328 -2.00 23.83 2.91
C LEU A 328 -2.92 23.81 1.70
N ILE A 329 -2.76 24.80 0.82
CA ILE A 329 -3.62 25.02 -0.33
C ILE A 329 -2.87 24.65 -1.60
N GLU A 330 -3.49 23.87 -2.49
CA GLU A 330 -2.96 23.56 -3.81
C GLU A 330 -3.88 24.06 -4.92
N VAL A 331 -3.28 24.62 -5.97
CA VAL A 331 -3.95 25.11 -7.18
C VAL A 331 -3.33 24.42 -8.39
N HIS A 332 -4.16 24.03 -9.35
CA HIS A 332 -3.75 23.43 -10.61
C HIS A 332 -4.09 24.35 -11.78
N GLY A 333 -3.31 24.28 -12.86
CA GLY A 333 -3.57 24.98 -14.13
C GLY A 333 -3.10 24.16 -15.33
N GLN A 334 -3.81 24.30 -16.45
CA GLN A 334 -3.41 23.71 -17.73
C GLN A 334 -2.25 24.49 -18.37
N THR A 335 -2.15 25.78 -18.06
CA THR A 335 -1.06 26.68 -18.47
C THR A 335 -0.49 27.42 -17.27
N GLU A 336 0.72 27.97 -17.40
CA GLU A 336 1.35 28.77 -16.33
C GLU A 336 0.54 30.03 -16.01
N ALA A 337 0.06 30.74 -17.03
CA ALA A 337 -0.74 31.96 -16.86
C ALA A 337 -2.07 31.70 -16.13
N GLU A 338 -2.72 30.58 -16.44
CA GLU A 338 -3.94 30.16 -15.74
C GLU A 338 -3.65 29.86 -14.26
N LEU A 339 -2.56 29.14 -13.98
CA LEU A 339 -2.16 28.84 -12.60
C LEU A 339 -1.88 30.12 -11.81
N GLU A 340 -1.15 31.08 -12.38
CA GLU A 340 -0.84 32.36 -11.73
C GLU A 340 -2.10 33.16 -11.42
N ALA A 341 -3.02 33.27 -12.37
CA ALA A 341 -4.29 33.97 -12.17
C ALA A 341 -5.13 33.33 -11.04
N ARG A 342 -5.20 31.99 -11.02
CA ARG A 342 -5.91 31.25 -9.96
C ARG A 342 -5.24 31.42 -8.59
N CYS A 343 -3.92 31.37 -8.51
CA CYS A 343 -3.18 31.64 -7.27
C CYS A 343 -3.47 33.05 -6.73
N ALA A 344 -3.47 34.07 -7.59
CA ALA A 344 -3.77 35.45 -7.19
C ALA A 344 -5.21 35.60 -6.67
N GLN A 345 -6.18 34.93 -7.31
CA GLN A 345 -7.56 34.89 -6.85
C GLN A 345 -7.69 34.25 -5.46
N VAL A 346 -6.99 33.13 -5.23
CA VAL A 346 -7.01 32.42 -3.94
C VAL A 346 -6.37 33.26 -2.82
N MET A 347 -5.27 33.95 -3.10
CA MET A 347 -4.64 34.85 -2.12
C MET A 347 -5.55 36.03 -1.78
N THR A 348 -6.20 36.64 -2.77
CA THR A 348 -7.15 37.75 -2.55
C THR A 348 -8.26 37.38 -1.56
N ILE A 349 -8.76 36.13 -1.64
CA ILE A 349 -9.78 35.61 -0.69
C ILE A 349 -9.18 35.39 0.70
N SER A 350 -7.95 34.87 0.76
CA SER A 350 -7.28 34.48 2.00
C SER A 350 -6.76 35.66 2.82
N ASP A 351 -6.42 36.78 2.16
CA ASP A 351 -5.91 38.00 2.80
C ASP A 351 -6.96 38.73 3.66
N ALA A 352 -8.25 38.38 3.50
CA ALA A 352 -9.33 38.88 4.35
C ALA A 352 -9.31 38.32 5.79
N PHE A 353 -8.46 37.34 6.08
CA PHE A 353 -8.41 36.60 7.34
C PHE A 353 -7.10 36.84 8.09
N SER A 354 -7.12 36.70 9.42
CA SER A 354 -5.96 36.98 10.28
C SER A 354 -4.91 35.87 10.20
N GLN A 355 -3.90 36.07 9.35
CA GLN A 355 -2.74 35.19 9.19
C GLN A 355 -1.61 35.59 10.15
N VAL A 356 -0.94 34.62 10.77
CA VAL A 356 0.20 34.81 11.68
C VAL A 356 1.54 34.43 11.05
N ALA A 357 1.50 33.58 10.02
CA ALA A 357 2.66 33.22 9.20
C ALA A 357 2.19 32.65 7.86
N SER A 358 3.07 32.64 6.84
CA SER A 358 2.74 32.06 5.54
C SER A 358 3.99 31.63 4.76
N VAL A 359 3.82 30.65 3.87
CA VAL A 359 4.67 30.40 2.72
C VAL A 359 3.84 30.68 1.46
N PRO A 360 4.25 31.63 0.60
CA PRO A 360 3.50 31.96 -0.62
C PRO A 360 3.46 30.79 -1.60
N PHE A 361 2.61 30.89 -2.61
CA PHE A 361 2.51 29.87 -3.66
C PHE A 361 3.88 29.61 -4.31
N THR A 362 4.31 28.35 -4.27
CA THR A 362 5.54 27.87 -4.91
C THR A 362 5.25 26.70 -5.82
N ARG A 363 6.02 26.58 -6.91
CA ARG A 363 6.02 25.41 -7.80
C ARG A 363 6.81 24.25 -7.20
N ASP A 364 7.80 24.53 -6.35
CA ASP A 364 8.52 23.52 -5.57
C ASP A 364 7.79 23.25 -4.25
N SER A 365 6.63 22.60 -4.35
CA SER A 365 5.77 22.31 -3.20
C SER A 365 6.09 20.98 -2.50
N ALA A 366 7.15 20.28 -2.93
CA ALA A 366 7.50 18.98 -2.40
C ALA A 366 7.74 19.01 -0.88
N GLY A 367 8.44 20.05 -0.39
CA GLY A 367 8.66 20.28 1.03
C GLY A 367 7.36 20.55 1.82
N LEU A 368 6.43 21.31 1.23
CA LEU A 368 5.13 21.61 1.86
C LEU A 368 4.26 20.35 1.97
N TRP A 369 4.19 19.54 0.91
CA TRP A 369 3.48 18.27 0.95
C TRP A 369 4.16 17.23 1.85
N ALA A 370 5.47 17.35 2.09
CA ALA A 370 6.18 16.52 3.06
C ALA A 370 5.71 16.79 4.51
N ILE A 371 5.27 18.02 4.84
CA ILE A 371 4.60 18.33 6.13
C ILE A 371 3.40 17.41 6.29
N ARG A 372 2.45 17.54 5.35
CA ARG A 372 1.16 16.84 5.38
C ARG A 372 1.30 15.32 5.37
N LYS A 373 2.21 14.78 4.55
CA LYS A 373 2.52 13.34 4.50
C LYS A 373 3.28 12.85 5.73
N GLY A 374 3.99 13.75 6.40
CA GLY A 374 4.84 13.47 7.56
C GLY A 374 4.11 13.45 8.91
N LEU A 375 2.84 13.86 8.98
CA LEU A 375 2.04 13.96 10.21
C LEU A 375 1.77 12.59 10.84
N PHE A 376 1.08 11.70 10.12
CA PHE A 376 0.79 10.35 10.60
C PHE A 376 2.05 9.56 11.01
N PRO A 377 3.14 9.56 10.22
CA PRO A 377 4.39 8.95 10.66
C PRO A 377 5.03 9.63 11.88
N ALA A 378 4.86 10.94 12.08
CA ALA A 378 5.45 11.63 13.23
C ALA A 378 4.89 11.07 14.54
N VAL A 379 3.56 10.91 14.62
CA VAL A 379 2.90 10.31 15.78
C VAL A 379 3.35 8.85 15.98
N GLY A 380 3.40 8.08 14.90
CA GLY A 380 3.85 6.67 14.98
C GLY A 380 5.31 6.47 15.38
N ALA A 381 6.19 7.40 15.02
CA ALA A 381 7.61 7.32 15.32
C ALA A 381 7.94 7.59 16.80
N VAL A 382 7.13 8.40 17.49
CA VAL A 382 7.39 8.82 18.89
C VAL A 382 6.50 8.13 19.92
N ARG A 383 5.60 7.24 19.48
CA ARG A 383 4.72 6.50 20.39
C ARG A 383 5.51 5.57 21.32
N THR A 384 4.92 5.29 22.47
CA THR A 384 5.44 4.28 23.40
C THR A 384 5.41 2.89 22.78
N THR A 385 6.53 2.16 22.82
CA THR A 385 6.57 0.74 22.41
C THR A 385 5.53 -0.08 23.16
N GLY A 386 4.82 -0.98 22.48
CA GLY A 386 3.64 -1.67 23.03
C GLY A 386 2.32 -1.05 22.60
N THR A 387 2.32 0.21 22.16
CA THR A 387 1.12 0.87 21.63
C THR A 387 1.02 0.77 20.10
N THR A 388 -0.21 0.91 19.60
CA THR A 388 -0.50 1.16 18.19
C THR A 388 -0.81 2.64 17.94
N VAL A 389 -0.90 3.00 16.67
CA VAL A 389 -1.46 4.28 16.25
C VAL A 389 -2.84 4.02 15.67
N ILE A 390 -3.80 4.81 16.12
CA ILE A 390 -5.15 4.82 15.56
C ILE A 390 -5.28 6.08 14.70
N ILE A 391 -5.89 5.92 13.53
CA ILE A 391 -6.29 7.01 12.66
C ILE A 391 -7.76 6.82 12.32
N GLU A 392 -8.57 7.77 12.76
CA GLU A 392 -9.98 7.85 12.41
C GLU A 392 -10.20 9.03 11.47
N ASP A 393 -11.34 9.00 10.78
CA ASP A 393 -11.74 9.97 9.77
C ASP A 393 -13.24 10.25 9.91
N VAL A 394 -13.59 11.51 10.14
CA VAL A 394 -14.97 11.96 10.34
C VAL A 394 -15.25 13.13 9.41
N ALA A 395 -16.51 13.32 9.01
CA ALA A 395 -16.92 14.47 8.21
C ALA A 395 -17.93 15.33 8.96
N PHE A 396 -17.66 16.62 9.07
CA PHE A 396 -18.60 17.62 9.58
C PHE A 396 -19.19 18.43 8.42
N PRO A 397 -20.41 18.99 8.57
CA PRO A 397 -20.85 20.09 7.72
C PRO A 397 -19.80 21.21 7.74
N ILE A 398 -19.42 21.72 6.57
CA ILE A 398 -18.32 22.70 6.45
C ILE A 398 -18.59 23.97 7.27
N GLU A 399 -19.87 24.35 7.39
CA GLU A 399 -20.33 25.51 8.15
C GLU A 399 -20.10 25.36 9.66
N GLN A 400 -19.93 24.12 10.14
CA GLN A 400 -19.73 23.75 11.55
C GLN A 400 -18.32 23.18 11.81
N LEU A 401 -17.42 23.26 10.82
CA LEU A 401 -16.09 22.63 10.90
C LEU A 401 -15.26 23.13 12.09
N ALA A 402 -15.31 24.43 12.39
CA ALA A 402 -14.59 25.02 13.53
C ALA A 402 -15.05 24.44 14.87
N GLU A 403 -16.37 24.33 15.07
CA GLU A 403 -16.97 23.74 16.27
C GLU A 403 -16.66 22.24 16.36
N GLY A 404 -16.62 21.54 15.24
CA GLY A 404 -16.21 20.14 15.15
C GLY A 404 -14.76 19.93 15.59
N VAL A 405 -13.83 20.76 15.11
CA VAL A 405 -12.41 20.74 15.54
C VAL A 405 -12.30 20.97 17.04
N ALA A 406 -12.94 22.02 17.55
CA ALA A 406 -12.92 22.34 18.98
C ALA A 406 -13.52 21.22 19.84
N GLY A 407 -14.61 20.60 19.37
CA GLY A 407 -15.25 19.45 20.02
C GLY A 407 -14.32 18.24 20.10
N LEU A 408 -13.62 17.90 19.01
CA LEU A 408 -12.64 16.81 19.01
C LEU A 408 -11.46 17.10 19.96
N GLN A 409 -10.95 18.33 19.97
CA GLN A 409 -9.88 18.74 20.88
C GLN A 409 -10.30 18.61 22.35
N ALA A 410 -11.53 19.02 22.68
CA ALA A 410 -12.08 18.85 24.02
C ALA A 410 -12.19 17.36 24.42
N LEU A 411 -12.57 16.47 23.50
CA LEU A 411 -12.57 15.03 23.76
C LEU A 411 -11.15 14.50 23.99
N PHE A 412 -10.15 14.95 23.23
CA PHE A 412 -8.77 14.52 23.48
C PHE A 412 -8.30 14.90 24.88
N ASP A 413 -8.64 16.10 25.36
CA ASP A 413 -8.27 16.52 26.71
C ASP A 413 -9.06 15.76 27.78
N GLN A 414 -10.36 15.53 27.56
CA GLN A 414 -11.21 14.72 28.45
C GLN A 414 -10.70 13.28 28.62
N PHE A 415 -10.24 12.65 27.53
CA PHE A 415 -9.78 11.26 27.52
C PHE A 415 -8.24 11.13 27.62
N ALA A 416 -7.53 12.23 27.89
CA ALA A 416 -6.08 12.27 28.06
C ALA A 416 -5.26 11.74 26.86
N TYR A 417 -5.65 12.15 25.65
CA TYR A 417 -4.90 12.01 24.39
C TYR A 417 -4.24 13.34 24.01
N HIS A 418 -3.37 13.87 24.88
CA HIS A 418 -2.77 15.20 24.68
C HIS A 418 -1.84 15.27 23.46
N GLU A 419 -1.37 14.13 22.96
CA GLU A 419 -0.57 14.00 21.75
C GLU A 419 -1.40 13.90 20.46
N ALA A 420 -2.73 13.76 20.57
CA ALA A 420 -3.60 13.60 19.42
C ALA A 420 -3.53 14.81 18.50
N ILE A 421 -3.50 14.56 17.20
CA ILE A 421 -3.40 15.60 16.16
C ILE A 421 -4.62 15.57 15.24
N ILE A 422 -4.99 16.71 14.66
CA ILE A 422 -6.07 16.83 13.66
C ILE A 422 -5.53 17.39 12.36
N PHE A 423 -5.81 16.70 11.25
CA PHE A 423 -5.58 17.21 9.91
C PHE A 423 -6.59 16.64 8.91
N GLY A 424 -6.86 17.29 7.79
CA GLY A 424 -7.73 16.68 6.78
C GLY A 424 -8.19 17.58 5.64
N HIS A 425 -9.04 17.02 4.78
CA HIS A 425 -9.59 17.65 3.59
C HIS A 425 -10.71 18.62 3.98
N ALA A 426 -10.33 19.88 4.20
CA ALA A 426 -11.21 20.87 4.81
C ALA A 426 -12.39 21.27 3.89
N LEU A 427 -12.22 21.18 2.56
CA LEU A 427 -13.28 21.50 1.58
C LEU A 427 -14.51 20.60 1.68
N GLU A 428 -14.31 19.34 2.07
CA GLU A 428 -15.37 18.35 2.29
C GLU A 428 -15.72 18.18 3.78
N GLY A 429 -15.16 19.01 4.65
CA GLY A 429 -15.32 18.92 6.10
C GLY A 429 -14.77 17.60 6.68
N ASN A 430 -13.91 16.90 5.95
CA ASN A 430 -13.32 15.63 6.37
C ASN A 430 -12.07 15.90 7.22
N LEU A 431 -12.09 15.42 8.47
CA LEU A 431 -11.00 15.53 9.42
C LEU A 431 -10.52 14.13 9.80
N HIS A 432 -9.21 13.94 9.72
CA HIS A 432 -8.53 12.83 10.35
C HIS A 432 -8.02 13.26 11.71
N PHE A 433 -8.12 12.35 12.68
CA PHE A 433 -7.40 12.48 13.93
C PHE A 433 -6.58 11.24 14.23
N VAL A 434 -5.40 11.46 14.81
CA VAL A 434 -4.39 10.42 15.01
C VAL A 434 -3.90 10.49 16.45
N PHE A 435 -3.91 9.34 17.13
CA PHE A 435 -3.51 9.22 18.53
C PHE A 435 -2.89 7.84 18.81
N THR A 436 -2.23 7.72 19.96
CA THR A 436 -1.59 6.46 20.36
C THR A 436 -2.47 5.69 21.34
N GLN A 437 -2.52 4.36 21.20
CA GLN A 437 -3.39 3.53 22.03
C GLN A 437 -2.72 2.19 22.37
N GLY A 438 -2.72 1.84 23.64
CA GLY A 438 -2.37 0.49 24.12
C GLY A 438 -3.63 -0.36 24.31
N PHE A 439 -3.50 -1.68 24.13
CA PHE A 439 -4.61 -2.62 24.30
C PHE A 439 -4.25 -3.79 25.24
N ASP A 440 -3.14 -3.66 25.97
CA ASP A 440 -2.66 -4.71 26.89
C ASP A 440 -3.37 -4.62 28.26
N GLU A 441 -3.95 -3.47 28.61
CA GLU A 441 -4.63 -3.24 29.89
C GLU A 441 -6.14 -2.99 29.70
N PRO A 442 -7.03 -3.62 30.49
CA PRO A 442 -8.47 -3.40 30.39
C PRO A 442 -8.90 -1.94 30.55
N ALA A 443 -8.22 -1.16 31.39
CA ALA A 443 -8.50 0.26 31.58
C ALA A 443 -8.25 1.08 30.30
N GLN A 444 -7.22 0.72 29.53
CA GLN A 444 -6.92 1.38 28.25
C GLN A 444 -7.98 1.06 27.20
N VAL A 445 -8.46 -0.19 27.15
CA VAL A 445 -9.56 -0.62 26.27
C VAL A 445 -10.85 0.12 26.62
N ALA A 446 -11.19 0.21 27.90
CA ALA A 446 -12.38 0.92 28.38
C ALA A 446 -12.33 2.42 28.05
N ARG A 447 -11.17 3.07 28.22
CA ARG A 447 -10.95 4.46 27.83
C ARG A 447 -11.18 4.68 26.33
N TYR A 448 -10.64 3.78 25.50
CA TYR A 448 -10.83 3.83 24.05
C TYR A 448 -12.31 3.68 23.66
N GLY A 449 -13.01 2.69 24.21
CA GLY A 449 -14.45 2.51 23.94
C GLY A 449 -15.28 3.73 24.29
N ALA A 450 -15.11 4.25 25.52
CA ALA A 450 -15.83 5.45 25.95
C ALA A 450 -15.48 6.70 25.11
N PHE A 451 -14.24 6.80 24.63
CA PHE A 451 -13.84 7.86 23.70
C PHE A 451 -14.54 7.71 22.34
N MET A 452 -14.62 6.50 21.79
CA MET A 452 -15.31 6.25 20.52
C MET A 452 -16.82 6.51 20.63
N ASP A 453 -17.47 6.12 21.73
CA ASP A 453 -18.88 6.46 22.01
C ASP A 453 -19.09 7.99 22.00
N ALA A 454 -18.20 8.73 22.67
CA ALA A 454 -18.28 10.19 22.74
C ALA A 454 -18.04 10.86 21.37
N VAL A 455 -17.11 10.34 20.57
CA VAL A 455 -16.91 10.78 19.18
C VAL A 455 -18.15 10.49 18.35
N ALA A 456 -18.76 9.30 18.52
CA ALA A 456 -19.94 8.91 17.77
C ALA A 456 -21.13 9.82 18.04
N GLU A 457 -21.37 10.12 19.33
CA GLU A 457 -22.39 11.08 19.77
C GLU A 457 -22.11 12.50 19.23
N LEU A 458 -20.86 12.97 19.34
CA LEU A 458 -20.45 14.29 18.85
C LEU A 458 -20.74 14.43 17.36
N VAL A 459 -20.25 13.48 16.55
CA VAL A 459 -20.28 13.59 15.09
C VAL A 459 -21.66 13.27 14.54
N ALA A 460 -22.21 12.08 14.85
CA ALA A 460 -23.43 11.59 14.20
C ALA A 460 -24.69 12.25 14.76
N VAL A 461 -24.75 12.50 16.08
CA VAL A 461 -25.96 13.01 16.75
C VAL A 461 -25.94 14.52 16.82
N ARG A 462 -24.91 15.12 17.44
CA ARG A 462 -24.86 16.58 17.64
C ARG A 462 -24.68 17.36 16.33
N PHE A 463 -23.77 16.93 15.46
CA PHE A 463 -23.46 17.65 14.23
C PHE A 463 -24.12 17.06 12.96
N GLY A 464 -24.74 15.88 13.05
CA GLY A 464 -25.28 15.20 11.87
C GLY A 464 -24.22 14.83 10.82
N GLY A 465 -22.94 14.80 11.23
CA GLY A 465 -21.78 14.45 10.43
C GLY A 465 -21.68 12.96 10.14
N SER A 466 -20.65 12.55 9.40
CA SER A 466 -20.36 11.14 9.06
C SER A 466 -19.24 10.57 9.93
N LEU A 467 -19.46 9.39 10.49
CA LEU A 467 -18.45 8.70 11.32
C LEU A 467 -17.31 8.11 10.50
N LYS A 468 -17.55 7.90 9.20
CA LYS A 468 -16.54 7.52 8.22
C LYS A 468 -16.67 8.33 6.96
N ALA A 469 -15.59 9.02 6.60
CA ALA A 469 -15.53 9.81 5.38
C ALA A 469 -15.00 8.98 4.20
N GLU A 470 -13.90 8.24 4.41
CA GLU A 470 -13.13 7.55 3.36
C GLU A 470 -12.65 6.15 3.73
N HIS A 471 -12.38 5.85 5.01
CA HIS A 471 -11.70 4.61 5.41
C HIS A 471 -12.61 3.37 5.48
N GLY A 472 -13.88 3.52 5.13
CA GLY A 472 -14.89 2.47 5.26
C GLY A 472 -15.34 2.24 6.70
N THR A 473 -16.52 1.65 6.83
CA THR A 473 -17.13 1.29 8.11
C THR A 473 -16.29 0.25 8.84
N GLY A 474 -15.90 -0.80 8.12
CA GLY A 474 -15.25 -1.97 8.66
C GLY A 474 -15.98 -2.60 9.84
N ARG A 475 -15.18 -3.17 10.74
CA ARG A 475 -15.62 -3.68 12.05
C ARG A 475 -15.68 -2.56 13.08
N ASN A 476 -14.78 -1.59 12.94
CA ASN A 476 -14.62 -0.48 13.86
C ASN A 476 -15.89 0.35 14.03
N MET A 477 -16.57 0.68 12.91
CA MET A 477 -17.78 1.52 12.95
C MET A 477 -19.08 0.76 12.76
N ALA A 478 -19.04 -0.56 12.57
CA ALA A 478 -20.24 -1.38 12.40
C ALA A 478 -21.26 -1.20 13.55
N PRO A 479 -20.84 -1.14 14.84
CA PRO A 479 -21.78 -0.91 15.94
C PRO A 479 -22.53 0.44 15.88
N TYR A 480 -21.96 1.44 15.21
CA TYR A 480 -22.49 2.80 15.17
C TYR A 480 -23.27 3.10 13.89
N VAL A 481 -23.42 2.14 12.97
CA VAL A 481 -24.18 2.33 11.71
C VAL A 481 -25.62 2.73 12.01
N GLU A 482 -26.27 2.07 12.97
CA GLU A 482 -27.64 2.40 13.36
C GLU A 482 -27.74 3.76 14.08
N LEU A 483 -26.71 4.18 14.83
CA LEU A 483 -26.67 5.52 15.42
C LEU A 483 -26.70 6.59 14.33
N GLU A 484 -25.90 6.42 13.28
CA GLU A 484 -25.82 7.38 12.18
C GLU A 484 -27.07 7.34 11.29
N TRP A 485 -27.56 6.15 10.93
CA TRP A 485 -28.61 5.98 9.93
C TRP A 485 -30.02 5.84 10.52
N GLY A 486 -30.16 5.51 11.79
CA GLY A 486 -31.40 5.14 12.44
C GLY A 486 -31.89 3.75 12.00
N ALA A 487 -32.96 3.28 12.65
CA ALA A 487 -33.53 1.96 12.40
C ALA A 487 -33.93 1.73 10.93
N ASP A 488 -34.51 2.73 10.27
CA ASP A 488 -34.92 2.64 8.86
C ASP A 488 -33.72 2.39 7.92
N GLY A 489 -32.64 3.14 8.09
CA GLY A 489 -31.44 2.99 7.26
C GLY A 489 -30.70 1.68 7.57
N MET A 490 -30.59 1.29 8.84
CA MET A 490 -30.00 0.01 9.22
C MET A 490 -30.81 -1.18 8.68
N ASN A 491 -32.14 -1.15 8.77
CA ASN A 491 -33.01 -2.18 8.22
C ASN A 491 -32.88 -2.27 6.68
N LEU A 492 -32.81 -1.13 5.99
CA LEU A 492 -32.55 -1.10 4.55
C LEU A 492 -31.23 -1.79 4.20
N MET A 493 -30.14 -1.50 4.92
CA MET A 493 -28.84 -2.13 4.68
C MET A 493 -28.85 -3.63 4.99
N ARG A 494 -29.52 -4.07 6.07
CA ARG A 494 -29.71 -5.51 6.37
C ARG A 494 -30.46 -6.23 5.24
N ARG A 495 -31.50 -5.61 4.67
CA ARG A 495 -32.24 -6.16 3.53
C ARG A 495 -31.40 -6.23 2.26
N ILE A 496 -30.57 -5.21 1.99
CA ILE A 496 -29.58 -5.26 0.90
C ILE A 496 -28.64 -6.45 1.12
N LYS A 497 -28.03 -6.59 2.30
CA LYS A 497 -27.15 -7.72 2.60
C LYS A 497 -27.83 -9.07 2.35
N ALA A 498 -29.08 -9.23 2.81
CA ALA A 498 -29.84 -10.47 2.63
C ALA A 498 -30.15 -10.80 1.16
N LEU A 499 -30.31 -9.79 0.28
CA LEU A 499 -30.52 -10.01 -1.15
C LEU A 499 -29.27 -10.57 -1.86
N PHE A 500 -28.09 -10.09 -1.47
CA PHE A 500 -26.82 -10.49 -2.09
C PHE A 500 -26.23 -11.76 -1.48
N ASP A 501 -26.37 -11.92 -0.16
CA ASP A 501 -25.75 -12.97 0.62
C ASP A 501 -26.70 -13.42 1.76
N PRO A 502 -27.76 -14.17 1.43
CA PRO A 502 -28.78 -14.60 2.39
C PRO A 502 -28.23 -15.52 3.49
N ALA A 503 -27.10 -16.21 3.24
CA ALA A 503 -26.44 -17.07 4.21
C ALA A 503 -25.45 -16.32 5.11
N GLY A 504 -25.18 -15.03 4.85
CA GLY A 504 -24.28 -14.21 5.64
C GLY A 504 -22.80 -14.66 5.62
N LEU A 505 -22.36 -15.30 4.53
CA LEU A 505 -21.01 -15.89 4.43
C LEU A 505 -19.93 -14.89 4.00
N LEU A 506 -20.28 -13.82 3.29
CA LEU A 506 -19.32 -12.84 2.78
C LEU A 506 -18.98 -11.79 3.84
N ASN A 507 -17.74 -11.84 4.30
CA ASN A 507 -17.08 -10.91 5.24
C ASN A 507 -17.92 -10.57 6.49
N PRO A 508 -18.26 -11.56 7.33
CA PRO A 508 -19.17 -11.36 8.46
C PRO A 508 -18.60 -10.39 9.52
N GLY A 509 -19.50 -9.60 10.11
CA GLY A 509 -19.18 -8.61 11.15
C GLY A 509 -18.56 -7.30 10.63
N VAL A 510 -18.50 -7.13 9.31
CA VAL A 510 -18.11 -5.89 8.62
C VAL A 510 -19.35 -5.20 8.08
N ILE A 511 -19.47 -3.88 8.30
CA ILE A 511 -20.65 -3.05 8.04
C ILE A 511 -21.87 -3.46 8.87
N ILE A 512 -22.39 -4.67 8.68
CA ILE A 512 -23.50 -5.22 9.45
C ILE A 512 -22.91 -6.09 10.56
N ASN A 513 -23.12 -5.65 11.80
CA ASN A 513 -22.74 -6.39 12.99
C ASN A 513 -23.74 -6.10 14.11
N ASP A 514 -24.24 -7.14 14.75
CA ASP A 514 -25.22 -7.01 15.84
C ASP A 514 -24.55 -6.95 17.22
N ASP A 515 -23.24 -7.19 17.31
CA ASP A 515 -22.48 -7.00 18.56
C ASP A 515 -22.15 -5.51 18.78
N PRO A 516 -22.73 -4.85 19.79
CA PRO A 516 -22.46 -3.43 20.08
C PRO A 516 -21.00 -3.18 20.49
N ASN A 517 -20.30 -4.21 20.96
CA ASN A 517 -18.90 -4.11 21.40
C ASN A 517 -17.91 -4.63 20.35
N ALA A 518 -18.34 -4.87 19.10
CA ALA A 518 -17.48 -5.45 18.08
C ALA A 518 -16.20 -4.63 17.83
N HIS A 519 -16.26 -3.31 18.02
CA HIS A 519 -15.14 -2.39 17.86
C HIS A 519 -14.05 -2.56 18.94
N LEU A 520 -14.36 -3.25 20.05
CA LEU A 520 -13.45 -3.57 21.16
C LEU A 520 -12.96 -5.03 21.13
N ALA A 521 -13.48 -5.84 20.21
CA ALA A 521 -13.09 -7.24 20.06
C ALA A 521 -11.88 -7.39 19.13
N HIS A 522 -11.14 -8.49 19.28
CA HIS A 522 -10.05 -8.88 18.37
C HIS A 522 -8.96 -7.82 18.17
N LEU A 523 -8.67 -7.04 19.22
CA LEU A 523 -7.63 -6.03 19.23
C LEU A 523 -6.24 -6.68 19.11
N LYS A 524 -5.39 -6.09 18.28
CA LYS A 524 -4.09 -6.62 17.92
C LYS A 524 -3.05 -6.35 19.02
N PRO A 525 -2.34 -7.37 19.52
CA PRO A 525 -1.22 -7.14 20.43
C PRO A 525 -0.02 -6.58 19.68
N MET A 526 0.73 -5.69 20.33
CA MET A 526 1.90 -5.00 19.77
C MET A 526 3.17 -5.23 20.60
N PRO A 527 3.56 -6.50 20.89
CA PRO A 527 4.68 -6.77 21.77
C PRO A 527 5.99 -6.21 21.20
N ALA A 528 6.82 -5.66 22.08
CA ALA A 528 8.17 -5.22 21.72
C ALA A 528 8.98 -6.38 21.12
N SER A 529 9.89 -6.11 20.19
CA SER A 529 10.81 -7.13 19.65
C SER A 529 12.20 -6.58 19.45
N ASP A 530 12.37 -5.63 18.52
CA ASP A 530 13.66 -4.99 18.23
C ASP A 530 13.41 -3.53 17.82
N ALA A 531 14.23 -2.62 18.35
CA ALA A 531 14.14 -1.19 18.11
C ALA A 531 14.10 -0.81 16.60
N ILE A 532 14.71 -1.62 15.72
CA ILE A 532 14.69 -1.41 14.25
C ILE A 532 13.26 -1.46 13.69
N VAL A 533 12.38 -2.29 14.28
CA VAL A 533 11.03 -2.57 13.79
C VAL A 533 9.93 -2.23 14.80
N ASP A 534 10.28 -1.86 16.03
CA ASP A 534 9.31 -1.51 17.06
C ASP A 534 8.48 -0.28 16.71
N ALA A 535 8.95 0.61 15.82
CA ALA A 535 8.14 1.69 15.25
C ALA A 535 7.02 1.20 14.29
N CYS A 536 7.02 -0.07 13.89
CA CYS A 536 6.10 -0.57 12.87
C CYS A 536 4.67 -0.64 13.39
N ILE A 537 3.74 -0.03 12.65
CA ILE A 537 2.30 -0.13 12.88
C ILE A 537 1.61 -1.19 11.99
N GLU A 538 2.39 -1.92 11.19
CA GLU A 538 1.90 -2.99 10.30
C GLU A 538 0.96 -2.51 9.16
N CYS A 539 1.12 -1.28 8.68
CA CYS A 539 0.27 -0.70 7.62
C CYS A 539 0.38 -1.39 6.23
N GLY A 540 1.42 -2.18 5.99
CA GLY A 540 1.58 -2.96 4.76
C GLY A 540 2.07 -2.19 3.53
N PHE A 541 2.40 -0.90 3.62
CA PHE A 541 2.87 -0.11 2.46
C PHE A 541 4.16 -0.67 1.83
N CYS A 542 5.00 -1.29 2.66
CA CYS A 542 6.25 -1.91 2.26
C CYS A 542 6.08 -3.19 1.41
N GLU A 543 4.89 -3.80 1.37
CA GLU A 543 4.71 -5.10 0.69
C GLU A 543 4.81 -4.97 -0.83
N ALA A 544 4.31 -3.89 -1.41
CA ALA A 544 4.23 -3.67 -2.87
C ALA A 544 5.61 -3.57 -3.55
N VAL A 545 6.69 -3.32 -2.80
CA VAL A 545 8.07 -3.24 -3.31
C VAL A 545 8.94 -4.41 -2.88
N CYS A 546 8.43 -5.31 -2.04
CA CYS A 546 9.23 -6.41 -1.53
C CYS A 546 9.45 -7.47 -2.63
N PRO A 547 10.71 -7.79 -2.97
CA PRO A 547 11.00 -8.78 -4.02
C PRO A 547 10.67 -10.21 -3.60
N SER A 548 10.56 -10.50 -2.30
CA SER A 548 10.25 -11.85 -1.80
C SER A 548 8.75 -12.11 -1.60
N ARG A 549 7.87 -11.13 -1.86
CA ARG A 549 6.44 -11.20 -1.52
C ARG A 549 5.68 -12.36 -2.20
N THR A 550 6.13 -12.76 -3.38
CA THR A 550 5.52 -13.86 -4.16
C THR A 550 6.20 -15.21 -3.88
N LEU A 551 7.32 -15.21 -3.16
CA LEU A 551 8.07 -16.41 -2.77
C LEU A 551 7.76 -16.85 -1.33
N SER A 552 7.64 -15.89 -0.41
CA SER A 552 7.65 -16.12 1.04
C SER A 552 6.97 -14.95 1.76
N LEU A 553 7.46 -14.54 2.93
CA LEU A 553 6.92 -13.41 3.69
C LEU A 553 7.24 -12.06 3.03
N SER A 554 6.33 -11.10 3.23
CA SER A 554 6.52 -9.67 3.03
C SER A 554 7.26 -9.04 4.24
N PRO A 555 7.65 -7.75 4.20
CA PRO A 555 8.29 -7.10 5.35
C PRO A 555 7.34 -6.97 6.55
N ARG A 556 6.05 -6.62 6.33
CA ARG A 556 5.03 -6.60 7.40
C ARG A 556 4.87 -8.00 8.02
N GLN A 557 4.69 -9.01 7.18
CA GLN A 557 4.53 -10.40 7.64
C GLN A 557 5.74 -10.90 8.45
N ARG A 558 6.96 -10.51 8.06
CA ARG A 558 8.17 -10.78 8.86
C ARG A 558 8.10 -10.12 10.23
N ILE A 559 7.69 -8.85 10.30
CA ILE A 559 7.62 -8.13 11.57
C ILE A 559 6.57 -8.78 12.49
N VAL A 560 5.40 -9.16 11.96
CA VAL A 560 4.35 -9.87 12.70
C VAL A 560 4.89 -11.16 13.33
N LEU A 561 5.53 -12.02 12.52
CA LEU A 561 6.07 -13.29 13.03
C LEU A 561 7.26 -13.10 13.96
N PHE A 562 8.10 -12.10 13.72
CA PHE A 562 9.22 -11.81 14.60
C PHE A 562 8.75 -11.32 15.97
N ARG A 563 7.70 -10.47 16.00
CA ARG A 563 7.04 -10.03 17.23
C ARG A 563 6.45 -11.21 18.01
N GLU A 564 5.76 -12.11 17.32
CA GLU A 564 5.22 -13.30 17.95
C GLU A 564 6.32 -14.21 18.49
N LEU A 565 7.39 -14.42 17.72
CA LEU A 565 8.55 -15.18 18.16
C LEU A 565 9.15 -14.60 19.44
N SER A 566 9.40 -13.29 19.46
CA SER A 566 9.93 -12.60 20.65
C SER A 566 8.97 -12.66 21.84
N ARG A 567 7.65 -12.64 21.61
CA ARG A 567 6.65 -12.78 22.67
C ARG A 567 6.68 -14.19 23.27
N ARG A 568 6.68 -15.24 22.44
CA ARG A 568 6.73 -16.65 22.89
C ARG A 568 8.02 -16.93 23.65
N GLU A 569 9.16 -16.46 23.14
CA GLU A 569 10.46 -16.60 23.81
C GLU A 569 10.48 -15.94 25.19
N ARG A 570 9.93 -14.73 25.33
CA ARG A 570 9.87 -14.03 26.63
C ARG A 570 8.90 -14.67 27.62
N SER A 571 7.82 -15.27 27.13
CA SER A 571 6.80 -15.93 27.97
C SER A 571 7.14 -17.38 28.31
N GLY A 572 8.19 -17.94 27.69
CA GLY A 572 8.54 -19.36 27.84
C GLY A 572 7.58 -20.31 27.11
N GLU A 573 6.77 -19.79 26.17
CA GLU A 573 5.90 -20.59 25.31
C GLU A 573 6.71 -21.33 24.23
N GLU A 574 6.13 -22.41 23.68
CA GLU A 574 6.75 -23.19 22.61
C GLU A 574 6.92 -22.34 21.34
N ALA A 575 8.17 -22.21 20.89
CA ALA A 575 8.55 -21.32 19.79
C ALA A 575 9.39 -22.02 18.70
N SER A 576 9.72 -23.30 18.85
CA SER A 576 10.68 -23.98 17.97
C SER A 576 10.16 -24.13 16.54
N SER A 577 8.87 -24.42 16.36
CA SER A 577 8.24 -24.49 15.03
C SER A 577 8.29 -23.14 14.32
N LEU A 578 7.90 -22.08 15.03
CA LEU A 578 7.90 -20.71 14.53
C LEU A 578 9.31 -20.24 14.23
N ALA A 579 10.29 -20.54 15.09
CA ALA A 579 11.69 -20.21 14.89
C ALA A 579 12.25 -20.88 13.63
N GLN A 580 11.96 -22.18 13.42
CA GLN A 580 12.38 -22.91 12.23
C GLN A 580 11.73 -22.34 10.96
N LEU A 581 10.44 -22.04 11.02
CA LEU A 581 9.72 -21.41 9.91
C LEU A 581 10.31 -20.03 9.58
N PHE A 582 10.53 -19.21 10.61
CA PHE A 582 11.04 -17.85 10.48
C PHE A 582 12.49 -17.82 9.97
N ASP A 583 13.32 -18.82 10.33
CA ASP A 583 14.69 -18.91 9.81
C ASP A 583 14.71 -18.99 8.27
N TYR A 584 13.85 -19.82 7.67
CA TYR A 584 13.75 -19.88 6.22
C TYR A 584 12.93 -18.71 5.63
N GLN A 585 11.66 -18.59 6.04
CA GLN A 585 10.68 -17.67 5.45
C GLN A 585 10.95 -16.20 5.79
N GLY A 586 11.53 -15.94 6.95
CA GLY A 586 11.86 -14.61 7.44
C GLY A 586 13.29 -14.20 7.10
N VAL A 587 14.28 -15.02 7.46
CA VAL A 587 15.70 -14.65 7.37
C VAL A 587 16.31 -15.02 6.03
N GLU A 588 16.16 -16.25 5.54
CA GLU A 588 16.87 -16.69 4.32
C GLU A 588 16.31 -16.09 3.03
N THR A 589 14.99 -16.01 2.88
CA THR A 589 14.34 -15.53 1.66
C THR A 589 14.38 -14.01 1.48
N CYS A 590 14.66 -13.25 2.55
CA CYS A 590 14.75 -11.80 2.45
C CYS A 590 15.95 -11.37 1.60
N ALA A 591 15.73 -10.54 0.58
CA ALA A 591 16.83 -10.03 -0.24
C ALA A 591 17.73 -9.00 0.50
N ALA A 592 17.29 -8.51 1.67
CA ALA A 592 17.99 -7.52 2.49
C ALA A 592 18.37 -6.23 1.73
N THR A 593 17.56 -5.85 0.73
CA THR A 593 17.78 -4.68 -0.13
C THR A 593 17.45 -3.36 0.55
N GLY A 594 16.53 -3.37 1.52
CA GLY A 594 16.09 -2.15 2.21
C GLY A 594 14.99 -1.36 1.50
N LEU A 595 14.52 -1.80 0.31
CA LEU A 595 13.46 -1.13 -0.46
C LEU A 595 12.15 -0.90 0.34
N CYS A 596 11.92 -1.70 1.39
CA CYS A 596 10.79 -1.50 2.28
C CYS A 596 10.81 -0.15 3.01
N ALA A 597 12.01 0.40 3.27
CA ALA A 597 12.18 1.69 3.95
C ALA A 597 11.65 2.85 3.10
N ASP A 598 11.88 2.82 1.78
CA ASP A 598 11.44 3.86 0.84
C ASP A 598 9.91 4.00 0.77
N ARG A 599 9.19 2.94 1.13
CA ARG A 599 7.72 2.92 1.18
C ARG A 599 7.18 3.02 2.61
N CYS A 600 8.03 2.86 3.62
CA CYS A 600 7.59 2.88 5.00
C CYS A 600 7.38 4.32 5.46
N PRO A 601 6.19 4.70 5.95
CA PRO A 601 5.95 6.05 6.44
C PRO A 601 6.93 6.47 7.54
N VAL A 602 7.33 5.52 8.39
CA VAL A 602 8.25 5.72 9.53
C VAL A 602 9.68 5.22 9.24
N GLY A 603 10.04 4.97 7.97
CA GLY A 603 11.42 4.68 7.56
C GLY A 603 11.96 3.30 7.96
N ILE A 604 11.11 2.33 8.28
CA ILE A 604 11.55 1.02 8.78
C ILE A 604 12.23 0.20 7.69
N ASN A 605 13.46 -0.22 8.00
CA ASN A 605 14.26 -1.09 7.16
C ASN A 605 14.33 -2.51 7.74
N THR A 606 13.39 -3.38 7.35
CA THR A 606 13.45 -4.80 7.69
C THR A 606 14.73 -5.47 7.16
N GLY A 607 15.33 -4.96 6.08
CA GLY A 607 16.62 -5.43 5.60
C GLY A 607 17.73 -5.28 6.63
N THR A 608 17.73 -4.19 7.40
CA THR A 608 18.67 -3.97 8.51
C THR A 608 18.46 -4.99 9.63
N LEU A 609 17.21 -5.25 10.02
CA LEU A 609 16.89 -6.30 10.99
C LEU A 609 17.41 -7.66 10.50
N ILE A 610 17.14 -8.02 9.25
CA ILE A 610 17.60 -9.31 8.71
C ILE A 610 19.12 -9.39 8.66
N LYS A 611 19.83 -8.30 8.31
CA LYS A 611 21.31 -8.28 8.34
C LYS A 611 21.84 -8.50 9.76
N LYS A 612 21.19 -7.90 10.77
CA LYS A 612 21.50 -8.15 12.20
C LYS A 612 21.35 -9.63 12.53
N LEU A 613 20.19 -10.23 12.25
CA LEU A 613 19.94 -11.66 12.50
C LEU A 613 20.91 -12.58 11.73
N ARG A 614 21.27 -12.20 10.50
CA ARG A 614 22.24 -12.93 9.67
C ARG A 614 23.66 -12.85 10.21
N SER A 615 24.05 -11.74 10.84
CA SER A 615 25.39 -11.57 11.41
C SER A 615 25.72 -12.67 12.41
N ASP A 616 24.77 -12.98 13.31
CA ASP A 616 24.91 -14.05 14.28
C ASP A 616 24.92 -15.43 13.60
N LYS A 617 24.01 -15.65 12.64
CA LYS A 617 23.91 -16.92 11.89
C LYS A 617 25.16 -17.24 11.07
N TYR A 618 25.78 -16.25 10.45
CA TYR A 618 26.90 -16.44 9.52
C TYR A 618 28.28 -16.15 10.10
N ARG A 619 28.38 -15.77 11.38
CA ARG A 619 29.65 -15.47 12.07
C ARG A 619 30.73 -16.54 11.89
N ARG A 620 30.33 -17.82 11.87
CA ARG A 620 31.25 -18.97 11.66
C ARG A 620 31.90 -19.03 10.27
N PHE A 621 31.33 -18.35 9.27
CA PHE A 621 31.81 -18.35 7.89
C PHE A 621 32.67 -17.14 7.55
N THR A 622 32.92 -16.23 8.49
CA THR A 622 33.74 -15.03 8.30
C THR A 622 35.13 -15.33 7.71
N PRO A 623 35.86 -16.40 8.09
CA PRO A 623 37.15 -16.71 7.46
C PRO A 623 37.05 -16.97 5.95
N ILE A 624 36.03 -17.71 5.53
CA ILE A 624 35.78 -18.01 4.10
C ILE A 624 35.37 -16.73 3.36
N ALA A 625 34.54 -15.90 3.99
CA ALA A 625 34.11 -14.64 3.42
C ALA A 625 35.28 -13.66 3.24
N ARG A 626 36.18 -13.56 4.23
CA ARG A 626 37.39 -12.74 4.15
C ARG A 626 38.29 -13.20 3.00
N TRP A 627 38.60 -14.49 2.93
CA TRP A 627 39.35 -15.05 1.81
C TRP A 627 38.69 -14.75 0.45
N SER A 628 37.37 -14.86 0.37
CA SER A 628 36.62 -14.57 -0.86
C SER A 628 36.65 -13.08 -1.23
N ALA A 629 36.68 -12.18 -0.25
CA ALA A 629 36.78 -10.74 -0.44
C ALA A 629 38.18 -10.34 -0.94
N ASP A 630 39.22 -10.89 -0.31
CA ASP A 630 40.63 -10.66 -0.62
C ASP A 630 41.01 -11.23 -2.00
N HIS A 631 40.35 -12.32 -2.41
CA HIS A 631 40.60 -12.99 -3.69
C HIS A 631 39.42 -12.91 -4.67
N PHE A 632 38.66 -11.81 -4.66
CA PHE A 632 37.42 -11.68 -5.43
C PHE A 632 37.58 -11.91 -6.95
N ALA A 633 38.71 -11.49 -7.54
CA ALA A 633 39.02 -11.74 -8.95
C ALA A 633 39.16 -13.25 -9.26
N THR A 634 39.75 -14.01 -8.34
CA THR A 634 39.86 -15.48 -8.44
C THR A 634 38.49 -16.12 -8.30
N VAL A 635 37.68 -15.66 -7.32
CA VAL A 635 36.33 -16.17 -7.09
C VAL A 635 35.44 -16.02 -8.33
N THR A 636 35.40 -14.83 -8.92
CA THR A 636 34.58 -14.56 -10.12
C THR A 636 35.08 -15.34 -11.34
N ARG A 637 36.40 -15.52 -11.49
CA ARG A 637 37.00 -16.36 -12.55
C ARG A 637 36.60 -17.82 -12.39
N VAL A 638 36.72 -18.39 -11.19
CA VAL A 638 36.32 -19.77 -10.90
C VAL A 638 34.83 -19.97 -11.18
N ALA A 639 33.98 -19.04 -10.75
CA ALA A 639 32.55 -19.09 -11.02
C ALA A 639 32.25 -19.10 -12.53
N ARG A 640 32.90 -18.23 -13.31
CA ARG A 640 32.77 -18.17 -14.77
C ARG A 640 33.21 -19.48 -15.44
N THR A 641 34.34 -20.06 -15.01
CA THR A 641 34.82 -21.34 -15.53
C THR A 641 33.85 -22.48 -15.21
N ALA A 642 33.30 -22.53 -14.01
CA ALA A 642 32.30 -23.52 -13.61
C ALA A 642 31.03 -23.44 -14.47
N LEU A 643 30.54 -22.23 -14.76
CA LEU A 643 29.42 -22.02 -15.69
C LEU A 643 29.80 -22.38 -17.15
N GLY A 644 31.05 -22.21 -17.55
CA GLY A 644 31.56 -22.68 -18.84
C GLY A 644 31.51 -24.20 -18.97
N LEU A 645 31.97 -24.91 -17.94
CA LEU A 645 31.88 -26.38 -17.86
C LEU A 645 30.42 -26.84 -17.93
N LYS A 646 29.47 -26.14 -17.27
CA LYS A 646 28.02 -26.37 -17.46
C LYS A 646 27.66 -26.41 -18.93
N SER A 647 28.00 -25.34 -19.67
CA SER A 647 27.59 -25.18 -21.07
C SER A 647 28.13 -26.28 -22.00
N ILE A 648 29.22 -26.94 -21.61
CA ILE A 648 29.81 -28.08 -22.32
C ILE A 648 29.06 -29.36 -21.94
N VAL A 649 28.89 -29.63 -20.64
CA VAL A 649 28.26 -30.87 -20.17
C VAL A 649 26.77 -30.93 -20.54
N THR A 650 26.04 -29.81 -20.48
CA THR A 650 24.62 -29.79 -20.91
C THR A 650 24.47 -30.02 -22.41
N LYS A 651 25.42 -29.59 -23.23
CA LYS A 651 25.44 -29.88 -24.68
C LYS A 651 25.71 -31.35 -24.99
N VAL A 652 26.51 -32.02 -24.17
CA VAL A 652 26.97 -33.40 -24.41
C VAL A 652 26.04 -34.43 -23.78
N ALA A 653 25.62 -34.23 -22.53
CA ALA A 653 24.90 -35.23 -21.73
C ALA A 653 23.45 -34.83 -21.39
N GLY A 654 23.03 -33.61 -21.74
CA GLY A 654 21.75 -33.05 -21.32
C GLY A 654 21.74 -32.59 -19.86
N ASP A 655 20.78 -31.72 -19.51
CA ASP A 655 20.76 -31.02 -18.20
C ASP A 655 20.27 -31.92 -17.04
N ARG A 656 19.43 -32.92 -17.35
CA ARG A 656 18.80 -33.82 -16.35
C ARG A 656 19.79 -34.71 -15.58
N PRO A 657 20.72 -35.45 -16.21
CA PRO A 657 21.63 -36.33 -15.45
C PRO A 657 22.62 -35.55 -14.58
N LEU A 658 23.12 -34.40 -15.06
CA LEU A 658 24.00 -33.53 -14.28
C LEU A 658 23.27 -32.90 -13.10
N ALA A 659 22.04 -32.41 -13.32
CA ALA A 659 21.19 -31.92 -12.25
C ALA A 659 20.93 -33.02 -11.20
N GLY A 660 20.67 -34.26 -11.63
CA GLY A 660 20.47 -35.41 -10.75
C GLY A 660 21.71 -35.69 -9.88
N LEU A 661 22.90 -35.67 -10.47
CA LEU A 661 24.16 -35.92 -9.76
C LEU A 661 24.48 -34.80 -8.75
N VAL A 662 24.44 -33.54 -9.18
CA VAL A 662 24.75 -32.39 -8.30
C VAL A 662 23.70 -32.23 -7.20
N ASN A 663 22.41 -32.34 -7.54
CA ASN A 663 21.36 -32.27 -6.53
C ASN A 663 21.33 -33.52 -5.63
N GLY A 664 21.80 -34.68 -6.11
CA GLY A 664 22.05 -35.87 -5.30
C GLY A 664 23.15 -35.63 -4.26
N MET A 665 24.30 -35.12 -4.68
CA MET A 665 25.38 -34.70 -3.76
C MET A 665 24.92 -33.61 -2.78
N ARG A 666 24.07 -32.69 -3.24
CA ARG A 666 23.43 -31.69 -2.38
C ARG A 666 22.55 -32.32 -1.31
N ARG A 667 21.74 -33.33 -1.65
CA ARG A 667 20.93 -34.05 -0.67
C ARG A 667 21.81 -34.78 0.34
N LEU A 668 22.85 -35.48 -0.12
CA LEU A 668 23.80 -36.20 0.73
C LEU A 668 24.59 -35.26 1.66
N SER A 669 24.91 -34.05 1.21
CA SER A 669 25.62 -33.05 2.02
C SER A 669 24.71 -32.30 3.00
N GLY A 670 23.44 -32.66 3.12
CA GLY A 670 22.48 -31.93 3.96
C GLY A 670 22.25 -30.50 3.44
N GLN A 671 22.19 -30.35 2.11
CA GLN A 671 21.98 -29.09 1.39
C GLN A 671 23.12 -28.06 1.54
N ARG A 672 24.32 -28.50 1.94
CA ARG A 672 25.50 -27.63 2.10
C ARG A 672 26.13 -27.21 0.77
N THR A 673 25.87 -27.92 -0.31
CA THR A 673 26.32 -27.53 -1.65
C THR A 673 25.23 -26.81 -2.45
N PRO A 674 25.58 -25.92 -3.40
CA PRO A 674 24.61 -25.20 -4.22
C PRO A 674 23.71 -26.15 -5.01
N ALA A 675 22.45 -25.74 -5.21
CA ALA A 675 21.51 -26.47 -6.07
C ALA A 675 21.88 -26.26 -7.55
N TRP A 676 21.73 -27.32 -8.34
CA TRP A 676 21.82 -27.23 -9.79
C TRP A 676 20.45 -26.95 -10.38
N LEU A 677 20.29 -25.76 -10.96
CA LEU A 677 19.06 -25.35 -11.64
C LEU A 677 19.28 -25.34 -13.17
N PRO A 678 18.34 -25.89 -13.96
CA PRO A 678 18.41 -25.81 -15.41
C PRO A 678 18.55 -24.37 -15.92
N THR A 679 17.91 -23.44 -15.21
CA THR A 679 17.87 -21.99 -15.48
C THR A 679 19.16 -21.24 -15.10
N LEU A 680 20.19 -21.89 -14.56
CA LEU A 680 21.47 -21.22 -14.28
C LEU A 680 22.03 -20.58 -15.56
N PRO A 681 22.53 -19.33 -15.49
CA PRO A 681 23.01 -18.60 -16.67
C PRO A 681 24.25 -19.23 -17.29
N SER A 682 24.51 -18.91 -18.55
CA SER A 682 25.81 -19.18 -19.20
C SER A 682 26.91 -18.30 -18.59
N PRO A 683 28.21 -18.57 -18.80
CA PRO A 683 29.26 -17.64 -18.39
C PRO A 683 29.23 -16.37 -19.24
N SER A 684 29.60 -15.24 -18.65
CA SER A 684 29.87 -14.02 -19.43
C SER A 684 31.02 -14.26 -20.39
N ARG A 685 30.82 -13.94 -21.68
CA ARG A 685 31.85 -14.03 -22.72
C ARG A 685 32.48 -12.67 -23.03
N TYR A 686 31.95 -11.61 -22.42
CA TYR A 686 32.42 -10.26 -22.65
C TYR A 686 33.84 -10.10 -22.08
N ARG A 687 34.79 -9.73 -22.94
CA ARG A 687 36.18 -9.47 -22.54
C ARG A 687 36.38 -7.98 -22.36
N TRP A 688 36.77 -7.59 -21.14
CA TRP A 688 37.10 -6.21 -20.81
C TRP A 688 38.49 -5.88 -21.36
N GLN A 689 38.59 -4.85 -22.18
CA GLN A 689 39.87 -4.21 -22.46
C GLN A 689 40.14 -3.22 -21.32
N GLN A 690 41.22 -3.43 -20.58
CA GLN A 690 41.68 -2.48 -19.56
C GLN A 690 42.40 -1.32 -20.27
N GLY A 691 42.09 -0.08 -19.89
CA GLY A 691 42.67 1.13 -20.50
C GLY A 691 41.69 1.93 -21.35
N GLU A 692 42.13 3.12 -21.77
CA GLU A 692 41.31 4.13 -22.45
C GLU A 692 40.54 3.54 -23.65
N GLY A 693 39.21 3.62 -23.60
CA GLY A 693 38.38 3.31 -24.76
C GLY A 693 38.73 4.21 -25.95
N LEU A 694 38.68 3.65 -27.16
CA LEU A 694 38.81 4.38 -28.42
C LEU A 694 38.02 5.69 -28.38
N ARG A 695 38.69 6.82 -28.68
CA ARG A 695 38.12 8.17 -28.67
C ARG A 695 36.80 8.19 -29.47
N GLY A 696 35.71 8.60 -28.82
CA GLY A 696 34.46 8.92 -29.52
C GLY A 696 34.69 10.04 -30.54
N HIS A 697 33.87 10.08 -31.59
CA HIS A 697 33.87 11.20 -32.53
C HIS A 697 33.68 12.51 -31.76
N ARG A 698 34.55 13.50 -32.01
CA ARG A 698 34.43 14.84 -31.43
C ARG A 698 33.06 15.40 -31.80
N SER A 699 32.22 15.67 -30.80
CA SER A 699 31.03 16.52 -30.97
C SER A 699 31.47 17.91 -31.42
N GLY A 700 30.68 18.56 -32.28
CA GLY A 700 30.98 19.86 -32.88
C GLY A 700 31.28 21.01 -31.92
N ASP A 701 30.99 20.84 -30.61
CA ASP A 701 31.19 21.86 -29.56
C ASP A 701 32.55 21.81 -28.84
N GLY A 702 33.50 20.97 -29.26
CA GLY A 702 34.89 20.99 -28.72
C GLY A 702 35.09 20.48 -27.28
N HIS A 703 34.03 20.23 -26.50
CA HIS A 703 34.12 19.67 -25.14
C HIS A 703 34.20 18.14 -25.12
N GLU A 704 35.20 17.59 -24.42
CA GLU A 704 35.35 16.15 -24.18
C GLU A 704 34.26 15.64 -23.21
N ARG A 705 33.56 14.57 -23.58
CA ARG A 705 32.60 13.87 -22.71
C ARG A 705 33.15 12.49 -22.39
N ALA A 706 33.26 12.15 -21.10
CA ALA A 706 33.61 10.80 -20.69
C ALA A 706 32.70 10.29 -19.57
N VAL A 707 32.58 8.97 -19.45
CA VAL A 707 31.78 8.28 -18.45
C VAL A 707 32.59 7.10 -17.91
N VAL A 708 32.69 6.98 -16.59
CA VAL A 708 33.23 5.79 -15.94
C VAL A 708 32.14 4.73 -15.92
N TYR A 709 32.34 3.60 -16.61
CA TYR A 709 31.39 2.51 -16.61
C TYR A 709 31.88 1.37 -15.72
N LEU A 710 31.12 1.08 -14.66
CA LEU A 710 31.33 -0.04 -13.76
C LEU A 710 30.22 -1.09 -13.96
N PRO A 711 30.45 -2.12 -14.80
CA PRO A 711 29.55 -3.27 -14.86
C PRO A 711 29.50 -3.99 -13.51
N SER A 712 28.32 -4.44 -13.10
CA SER A 712 28.14 -5.24 -11.89
C SER A 712 28.92 -6.56 -11.95
N CYS A 713 29.29 -7.11 -10.80
CA CYS A 713 29.95 -8.42 -10.75
C CYS A 713 29.09 -9.54 -11.36
N ALA A 714 27.77 -9.37 -11.38
CA ALA A 714 26.83 -10.25 -12.08
C ALA A 714 27.03 -10.18 -13.59
N SER A 715 27.02 -8.98 -14.20
CA SER A 715 27.29 -8.77 -15.64
C SER A 715 28.68 -9.26 -16.08
N ARG A 716 29.67 -9.22 -15.17
CA ARG A 716 31.03 -9.74 -15.42
C ARG A 716 31.15 -11.27 -15.30
N THR A 717 30.19 -11.94 -14.65
CA THR A 717 30.27 -13.38 -14.35
C THR A 717 29.24 -14.18 -15.14
N PHE A 718 28.00 -13.71 -15.18
CA PHE A 718 26.87 -14.33 -15.85
C PHE A 718 26.70 -13.77 -17.26
N GLY A 719 26.43 -14.66 -18.21
CA GLY A 719 26.13 -14.33 -19.60
C GLY A 719 24.66 -13.98 -19.78
N GLN A 720 24.37 -13.32 -20.90
CA GLN A 720 23.02 -12.94 -21.28
C GLN A 720 22.10 -14.14 -21.60
N GLN A 721 20.81 -13.86 -21.76
CA GLN A 721 19.87 -14.79 -22.38
C GLN A 721 20.26 -15.11 -23.83
N ALA A 722 19.88 -16.29 -24.30
CA ALA A 722 20.15 -16.71 -25.68
C ALA A 722 19.52 -15.72 -26.69
N GLY A 723 20.32 -15.26 -27.65
CA GLY A 723 19.89 -14.33 -28.70
C GLY A 723 19.94 -12.84 -28.32
N ALA A 724 20.25 -12.49 -27.07
CA ALA A 724 20.42 -11.10 -26.64
C ALA A 724 21.90 -10.65 -26.74
N PRO A 725 22.18 -9.36 -26.98
CA PRO A 725 23.51 -8.80 -26.78
C PRO A 725 23.88 -8.76 -25.28
N ALA A 726 25.17 -8.71 -24.97
CA ALA A 726 25.60 -8.56 -23.58
C ALA A 726 25.22 -7.16 -23.07
N LEU A 727 24.72 -7.02 -21.84
CA LEU A 727 24.38 -5.71 -21.26
C LEU A 727 25.54 -4.69 -21.38
N PRO A 728 26.81 -5.06 -21.07
CA PRO A 728 27.95 -4.18 -21.30
C PRO A 728 28.16 -3.70 -22.72
N GLU A 729 27.82 -4.52 -23.70
CA GLU A 729 27.92 -4.18 -25.12
C GLU A 729 26.86 -3.15 -25.49
N VAL A 730 25.63 -3.32 -25.00
CA VAL A 730 24.53 -2.37 -25.19
C VAL A 730 24.85 -1.04 -24.55
N VAL A 731 25.28 -1.04 -23.29
CA VAL A 731 25.63 0.19 -22.54
C VAL A 731 26.75 0.95 -23.25
N GLN A 732 27.82 0.26 -23.66
CA GLN A 732 28.91 0.91 -24.41
C GLN A 732 28.47 1.40 -25.79
N SER A 733 27.61 0.66 -26.49
CA SER A 733 27.04 1.11 -27.77
C SER A 733 26.28 2.42 -27.60
N LEU A 734 25.45 2.52 -26.55
CA LEU A 734 24.70 3.74 -26.21
C LEU A 734 25.63 4.90 -25.86
N LEU A 735 26.62 4.68 -24.99
CA LEU A 735 27.59 5.71 -24.61
C LEU A 735 28.40 6.22 -25.82
N ARG A 736 28.84 5.32 -26.71
CA ARG A 736 29.56 5.70 -27.93
C ARG A 736 28.68 6.51 -28.88
N LYS A 737 27.42 6.11 -29.07
CA LYS A 737 26.43 6.86 -29.87
C LYS A 737 26.12 8.23 -29.27
N ALA A 738 26.19 8.36 -27.95
CA ALA A 738 26.08 9.65 -27.24
C ALA A 738 27.36 10.51 -27.31
N GLY A 739 28.42 10.04 -27.98
CA GLY A 739 29.70 10.76 -28.10
C GLY A 739 30.58 10.69 -26.85
N CYS A 740 30.30 9.78 -25.91
CA CYS A 740 31.06 9.64 -24.67
C CYS A 740 32.25 8.70 -24.84
N ARG A 741 33.42 9.11 -24.34
CA ARG A 741 34.55 8.22 -24.05
C ARG A 741 34.20 7.34 -22.84
N VAL A 742 34.39 6.02 -22.95
CA VAL A 742 34.11 5.09 -21.86
C VAL A 742 35.40 4.78 -21.11
N ILE A 743 35.40 5.00 -19.80
CA ILE A 743 36.50 4.71 -18.90
C ILE A 743 36.13 3.48 -18.07
N ILE A 744 37.00 2.47 -18.07
CA ILE A 744 36.82 1.27 -17.24
C ILE A 744 37.83 1.34 -16.09
N PRO A 745 37.40 1.21 -14.82
CA PRO A 745 38.31 1.24 -13.67
C PRO A 745 39.40 0.16 -13.77
N ALA A 746 40.61 0.50 -13.31
CA ALA A 746 41.70 -0.47 -13.19
C ALA A 746 41.33 -1.57 -12.17
N GLY A 747 41.80 -2.79 -12.41
CA GLY A 747 41.57 -3.92 -11.49
C GLY A 747 40.11 -4.37 -11.37
N ILE A 748 39.25 -4.04 -12.35
CA ILE A 748 37.80 -4.28 -12.31
C ILE A 748 37.35 -5.69 -11.89
N ASP A 749 38.12 -6.73 -12.23
CA ASP A 749 37.80 -8.11 -11.86
C ASP A 749 37.85 -8.32 -10.33
N GLY A 750 38.65 -7.55 -9.60
CA GLY A 750 38.76 -7.59 -8.14
C GLY A 750 37.78 -6.68 -7.40
N LEU A 751 37.18 -5.70 -8.09
CA LEU A 751 36.31 -4.70 -7.48
C LEU A 751 34.94 -5.29 -7.12
N CYS A 752 34.48 -5.05 -5.89
CA CYS A 752 33.18 -5.51 -5.39
C CYS A 752 32.47 -4.36 -4.67
N CYS A 753 31.15 -4.23 -4.85
CA CYS A 753 30.35 -3.25 -4.11
C CYS A 753 30.09 -3.63 -2.63
N GLY A 754 30.64 -4.76 -2.16
CA GLY A 754 30.46 -5.26 -0.79
C GLY A 754 29.14 -5.98 -0.55
N MET A 755 28.15 -5.88 -1.45
CA MET A 755 26.79 -6.43 -1.26
C MET A 755 26.72 -7.94 -0.91
N PRO A 756 27.55 -8.84 -1.48
CA PRO A 756 27.55 -10.26 -1.08
C PRO A 756 27.87 -10.48 0.40
N PHE A 757 28.68 -9.62 1.01
CA PHE A 757 29.07 -9.69 2.42
C PHE A 757 28.07 -8.93 3.29
N ASP A 758 27.65 -7.75 2.84
CA ASP A 758 26.69 -6.89 3.53
C ASP A 758 25.36 -7.60 3.76
N SER A 759 24.85 -8.27 2.72
CA SER A 759 23.62 -9.06 2.79
C SER A 759 23.69 -10.26 3.75
N LYS A 760 24.89 -10.70 4.15
CA LYS A 760 25.13 -11.76 5.13
C LYS A 760 25.40 -11.23 6.54
N GLY A 761 25.28 -9.92 6.77
CA GLY A 761 25.54 -9.30 8.07
C GLY A 761 27.03 -9.14 8.39
N MET A 762 27.91 -9.21 7.38
CA MET A 762 29.36 -9.06 7.53
C MET A 762 29.80 -7.63 7.18
N ALA A 763 29.39 -6.66 8.01
CA ALA A 763 29.50 -5.23 7.71
C ALA A 763 30.95 -4.75 7.48
N GLU A 764 31.92 -5.24 8.27
CA GLU A 764 33.33 -4.84 8.14
C GLU A 764 33.92 -5.24 6.77
N LEU A 765 33.68 -6.48 6.33
CA LEU A 765 34.14 -6.96 5.02
C LEU A 765 33.46 -6.22 3.87
N ALA A 766 32.17 -5.93 4.03
CA ALA A 766 31.44 -5.13 3.06
C ALA A 766 32.03 -3.73 2.93
N GLU A 767 32.35 -3.09 4.05
CA GLU A 767 32.93 -1.75 4.08
C GLU A 767 34.33 -1.70 3.49
N ALA A 768 35.17 -2.69 3.77
CA ALA A 768 36.49 -2.80 3.16
C ALA A 768 36.40 -2.86 1.62
N LYS A 769 35.50 -3.68 1.07
CA LYS A 769 35.29 -3.75 -0.40
C LYS A 769 34.64 -2.49 -0.96
N ARG A 770 33.71 -1.84 -0.24
CA ARG A 770 33.13 -0.55 -0.65
C ARG A 770 34.20 0.53 -0.73
N SER A 771 35.10 0.60 0.26
CA SER A 771 36.22 1.55 0.30
C SER A 771 37.20 1.31 -0.86
N GLU A 772 37.56 0.04 -1.13
CA GLU A 772 38.38 -0.32 -2.29
C GLU A 772 37.72 0.11 -3.61
N LEU A 773 36.43 -0.17 -3.78
CA LEU A 773 35.69 0.24 -4.97
C LEU A 773 35.61 1.77 -5.10
N ALA A 774 35.30 2.48 -4.01
CA ALA A 774 35.21 3.93 -4.00
C ALA A 774 36.55 4.57 -4.39
N ALA A 775 37.67 4.06 -3.87
CA ALA A 775 39.00 4.53 -4.25
C ALA A 775 39.29 4.31 -5.75
N ALA A 776 38.91 3.15 -6.30
CA ALA A 776 39.08 2.86 -7.72
C ALA A 776 38.22 3.76 -8.62
N LEU A 777 36.97 4.03 -8.21
CA LEU A 777 36.06 4.93 -8.93
C LEU A 777 36.51 6.39 -8.82
N TRP A 778 37.02 6.82 -7.66
CA TRP A 778 37.56 8.16 -7.46
C TRP A 778 38.76 8.43 -8.39
N GLN A 779 39.65 7.45 -8.54
CA GLN A 779 40.75 7.53 -9.50
C GLN A 779 40.25 7.51 -10.95
N ALA A 780 39.37 6.56 -11.32
CA ALA A 780 38.86 6.43 -12.68
C ALA A 780 38.03 7.64 -13.15
N SER A 781 37.34 8.31 -12.22
CA SER A 781 36.55 9.51 -12.50
C SER A 781 37.36 10.79 -12.53
N GLU A 782 38.69 10.74 -12.35
CA GLU A 782 39.55 11.91 -12.17
C GLU A 782 39.02 12.80 -11.04
N GLN A 783 38.83 12.23 -9.84
CA GLN A 783 38.30 12.91 -8.66
C GLN A 783 36.91 13.52 -8.87
N GLY A 784 36.01 12.79 -9.54
CA GLY A 784 34.63 13.21 -9.76
C GLY A 784 34.41 14.10 -10.98
N ARG A 785 35.44 14.35 -11.80
CA ARG A 785 35.31 15.05 -13.09
C ARG A 785 34.33 14.32 -14.02
N TRP A 786 34.35 12.99 -14.02
CA TRP A 786 33.51 12.17 -14.90
C TRP A 786 32.40 11.45 -14.12
N PRO A 787 31.15 11.43 -14.62
CA PRO A 787 30.08 10.68 -13.98
C PRO A 787 30.36 9.18 -14.02
N VAL A 788 29.90 8.48 -12.98
CA VAL A 788 29.98 7.02 -12.87
C VAL A 788 28.63 6.40 -13.20
N LEU A 789 28.62 5.46 -14.15
CA LEU A 789 27.48 4.64 -14.52
C LEU A 789 27.69 3.21 -14.00
N LEU A 790 26.74 2.71 -13.22
CA LEU A 790 26.67 1.32 -12.77
C LEU A 790 25.48 0.63 -13.46
N ASP A 791 25.63 -0.65 -13.83
CA ASP A 791 24.55 -1.48 -14.38
C ASP A 791 23.81 -2.37 -13.37
#